data_AF-A0A174GHW6-F1
#
_entry.id   AF-A0A174GHW6-F1
#
_cell.length_a   1.000
_cell.length_b   1.000
_cell.length_c   1.000
_cell.angle_alpha   90.00
_cell.angle_beta   90.00
_cell.angle_gamma   90.00
#
_symmetry.space_group_name_H-M   'P 1'
#
loop_
_entity.id
_entity.type
_entity.pdbx_description
1 polymer ?
#
loop_
_entity_poly.entity_id
_entity_poly.type
_entity_poly.pdbx_seq_one_letter_code
_entity_poly.pdbx_strand_id
1 'polypeptide(L)'
;MNKKLFLGMFAAAGMLLATSCSNDELDVVQSGNEAQVTFSLGLEGGIATRAISDGTGADVLMYAVFDKDGKRINTIQKVSKTKVTFPTTEKITLAKGQTYKVAFWAQDEDCEAYTVSDDMQVTVSYANDKNKVNNDETRDAFFKTVEFTVSGNQVINVELKRPFAQINVGVYKADWDAAVASGITIKESSVVVKNAATSIDLVTGEVGEETTDVEVSYAKNTIPNEDLKVDLNGDKDFDDENEKYHWLSMSYILVADRNADTDNSGVLGDERATLESLQYTFYPESGNNITFGDGLNSVPVERNWRTNILGQILTGDIQFNITINPIFEGDINVDAPTSEVKSDAQALAAALTANEEDILVVLGEDVNLPINLLGSQTPGSGEYKLGGADTKNITIDLNGKTLNLTTSYMSAIGAKNADATITIKNGAVTSTGNSATTWNINDVTFANCNYVIENVTFNKEVALTNAGKSVTMNDVTINGTGDYYALWISAKGQTVKVDNLKINTSGRGIKIDEQYVDAPAMVTLNINNSAFKTSKKAAVMVKSVEGATINWGDGNDISEVNSDSEFAVWVDEDAKDYANKVVVNGAYVKVEGTGDDIISVGNAQDLKNALNSLVAGNTVVLDQDIDLTNETWEVAAPWQGSSTNVVFDGGGHKITGLTTNGAYGGLLGKFNSNGNITIKNLVLENVTITGDNTGEESSGGALIGWIENHGGSSTITIENVKVNGIKAEGFKYIGGLIGYNEGTTMNLTDCSVNGTEGSCLNSTLNDSGNYKGHVGGLLGLWNKGNITNCEVKNLAIKHGTDDMTGSSNRAGALVGTKYSGVTVTSATVENVTVDGANATTASLFGPNASQVSDSDKSNVTIK
;
A
#
# COMPACT_ATOMS: atom_id res chain seq x y z
N MET A 1 -49.70 43.59 -36.91
CA MET A 1 -50.57 44.51 -36.12
C MET A 1 -50.33 44.13 -34.66
N ASN A 2 -49.97 44.96 -33.68
CA ASN A 2 -49.95 46.42 -33.53
C ASN A 2 -48.77 46.85 -32.63
N LYS A 3 -48.33 48.11 -32.84
CA LYS A 3 -47.26 48.87 -32.19
C LYS A 3 -47.60 49.36 -30.77
N LYS A 4 -46.57 49.72 -29.97
CA LYS A 4 -46.32 51.00 -29.21
C LYS A 4 -45.51 50.72 -27.91
N LEU A 5 -44.62 51.57 -27.34
CA LEU A 5 -44.01 52.89 -27.64
C LEU A 5 -42.88 53.16 -26.58
N PHE A 6 -41.90 53.99 -26.95
CA PHE A 6 -40.74 54.52 -26.20
C PHE A 6 -41.04 55.60 -25.10
N LEU A 7 -40.10 55.81 -24.14
CA LEU A 7 -39.26 57.03 -23.90
C LEU A 7 -39.14 57.61 -22.45
N GLY A 8 -37.89 57.94 -22.03
CA GLY A 8 -37.48 59.14 -21.24
C GLY A 8 -36.89 58.91 -19.83
N MET A 9 -35.94 59.68 -19.26
CA MET A 9 -34.91 60.68 -19.63
C MET A 9 -34.11 61.01 -18.32
N PHE A 10 -32.84 61.41 -18.42
CA PHE A 10 -31.89 61.82 -17.35
C PHE A 10 -32.31 63.04 -16.50
N ALA A 11 -31.78 63.15 -15.27
CA ALA A 11 -31.52 64.43 -14.59
C ALA A 11 -30.36 64.30 -13.56
N ALA A 12 -29.39 65.22 -13.64
CA ALA A 12 -28.28 65.42 -12.71
C ALA A 12 -28.42 66.78 -12.00
N ALA A 13 -28.01 66.89 -10.74
CA ALA A 13 -27.66 68.16 -10.07
C ALA A 13 -26.81 67.87 -8.82
N GLY A 14 -25.58 68.39 -8.80
CA GLY A 14 -24.66 68.33 -7.67
C GLY A 14 -24.65 69.60 -6.81
N MET A 15 -24.17 69.47 -5.57
CA MET A 15 -23.40 70.49 -4.85
C MET A 15 -22.74 69.84 -3.62
N LEU A 16 -21.42 69.63 -3.69
CA LEU A 16 -20.54 69.41 -2.54
C LEU A 16 -20.28 70.75 -1.83
N LEU A 17 -20.17 70.71 -0.50
CA LEU A 17 -18.94 71.05 0.24
C LEU A 17 -19.05 70.67 1.74
N ALA A 18 -18.20 69.71 2.16
CA ALA A 18 -17.54 69.50 3.47
C ALA A 18 -18.41 69.37 4.75
N THR A 19 -18.39 68.31 5.58
CA THR A 19 -17.35 67.35 6.00
C THR A 19 -18.02 66.05 6.48
N SER A 20 -17.27 64.93 6.43
CA SER A 20 -17.59 63.57 6.93
C SER A 20 -18.42 62.68 5.99
N CYS A 21 -17.72 61.77 5.29
CA CYS A 21 -18.21 60.67 4.45
C CYS A 21 -19.08 61.07 3.23
N SER A 22 -18.87 60.35 2.13
CA SER A 22 -19.50 60.49 0.80
C SER A 22 -18.92 61.61 -0.07
N ASN A 23 -18.26 61.24 -1.17
CA ASN A 23 -18.03 62.10 -2.32
C ASN A 23 -18.53 61.35 -3.55
N ASP A 24 -19.55 61.93 -4.19
CA ASP A 24 -20.00 61.56 -5.53
C ASP A 24 -19.39 62.54 -6.54
N GLU A 25 -18.77 61.94 -7.55
CA GLU A 25 -18.56 62.34 -8.94
C GLU A 25 -18.37 63.81 -9.37
N LEU A 26 -17.15 64.08 -9.88
CA LEU A 26 -16.81 64.50 -11.27
C LEU A 26 -15.60 65.45 -11.25
N ASP A 27 -14.41 64.86 -11.18
CA ASP A 27 -13.36 65.02 -12.19
C ASP A 27 -12.22 64.07 -11.82
N VAL A 28 -12.48 62.75 -11.83
CA VAL A 28 -11.35 61.86 -12.10
C VAL A 28 -11.20 61.98 -13.60
N VAL A 29 -10.33 62.90 -14.02
CA VAL A 29 -9.50 62.66 -15.18
C VAL A 29 -9.09 61.19 -15.02
N GLN A 30 -9.77 60.26 -15.73
CA GLN A 30 -9.13 59.03 -16.11
C GLN A 30 -7.86 59.58 -16.72
N SER A 31 -6.74 59.50 -15.99
CA SER A 31 -5.44 59.54 -16.64
C SER A 31 -5.68 58.62 -17.83
N GLY A 32 -5.43 59.05 -19.07
CA GLY A 32 -5.95 58.34 -20.25
C GLY A 32 -5.63 56.83 -20.28
N ASN A 33 -4.84 56.36 -19.32
CA ASN A 33 -4.43 55.04 -18.87
C ASN A 33 -5.43 54.21 -18.02
N GLU A 34 -6.63 54.63 -17.61
CA GLU A 34 -7.60 53.76 -16.87
C GLU A 34 -8.92 53.56 -17.63
N ALA A 35 -9.58 52.41 -17.44
CA ALA A 35 -10.86 52.04 -18.06
C ALA A 35 -11.78 51.24 -17.11
N GLN A 36 -13.09 51.31 -17.35
CA GLN A 36 -14.10 50.55 -16.60
C GLN A 36 -14.46 49.26 -17.33
N VAL A 37 -14.25 48.11 -16.68
CA VAL A 37 -14.64 46.79 -17.16
C VAL A 37 -15.91 46.36 -16.42
N THR A 38 -16.95 46.01 -17.17
CA THR A 38 -18.22 45.53 -16.62
C THR A 38 -18.34 44.03 -16.84
N PHE A 39 -18.59 43.27 -15.77
CA PHE A 39 -18.82 41.83 -15.82
C PHE A 39 -20.30 41.55 -15.65
N SER A 40 -20.91 40.88 -16.62
CA SER A 40 -22.27 40.36 -16.54
C SER A 40 -22.20 38.90 -16.13
N LEU A 41 -22.53 38.61 -14.87
CA LEU A 41 -22.35 37.30 -14.23
C LEU A 41 -23.67 36.54 -14.24
N GLY A 42 -23.68 35.34 -14.83
CA GLY A 42 -24.78 34.38 -14.76
C GLY A 42 -24.30 33.06 -14.18
N LEU A 43 -25.22 32.32 -13.55
CA LEU A 43 -24.98 30.93 -13.16
C LEU A 43 -25.47 30.02 -14.29
N GLU A 44 -24.70 29.00 -14.62
CA GLU A 44 -25.10 27.98 -15.60
C GLU A 44 -26.37 27.26 -15.08
N GLY A 45 -27.47 27.32 -15.84
CA GLY A 45 -28.76 26.69 -15.50
C GLY A 45 -29.94 27.63 -15.18
N GLY A 46 -29.75 28.97 -15.18
CA GLY A 46 -30.73 29.97 -14.70
C GLY A 46 -32.10 30.12 -15.41
N ILE A 47 -32.58 29.15 -16.19
CA ILE A 47 -33.92 29.16 -16.84
C ILE A 47 -34.68 27.80 -16.69
N ALA A 48 -34.09 26.75 -16.11
CA ALA A 48 -34.79 25.47 -15.96
C ALA A 48 -35.65 25.44 -14.67
N THR A 49 -36.94 25.15 -14.81
CA THR A 49 -37.94 25.08 -13.71
C THR A 49 -37.82 23.79 -12.87
N ARG A 50 -36.65 23.51 -12.27
CA ARG A 50 -36.45 22.38 -11.34
C ARG A 50 -36.34 22.91 -9.91
N ALA A 51 -36.77 22.17 -8.89
CA ALA A 51 -36.73 22.67 -7.51
C ALA A 51 -35.39 22.42 -6.80
N ILE A 52 -34.58 21.48 -7.28
CA ILE A 52 -33.27 21.10 -6.71
C ILE A 52 -32.17 21.22 -7.79
N SER A 53 -31.03 21.80 -7.42
CA SER A 53 -29.84 21.98 -8.28
C SER A 53 -30.09 22.85 -9.52
N ASP A 54 -31.00 23.82 -9.38
CA ASP A 54 -31.30 24.86 -10.37
C ASP A 54 -30.41 26.10 -10.22
N GLY A 55 -29.52 26.12 -9.22
CA GLY A 55 -28.59 27.21 -8.93
C GLY A 55 -29.24 28.44 -8.29
N THR A 56 -30.53 28.41 -7.97
CA THR A 56 -31.24 29.58 -7.41
C THR A 56 -30.92 29.86 -5.95
N GLY A 57 -30.33 28.90 -5.23
CA GLY A 57 -29.89 29.04 -3.84
C GLY A 57 -28.65 29.92 -3.66
N ALA A 58 -27.82 30.09 -4.70
CA ALA A 58 -26.61 30.89 -4.57
C ALA A 58 -26.92 32.40 -4.50
N ASP A 59 -26.68 33.00 -3.33
CA ASP A 59 -26.93 34.41 -3.05
C ASP A 59 -25.72 35.16 -2.44
N VAL A 60 -24.55 34.51 -2.41
CA VAL A 60 -23.27 35.15 -2.10
C VAL A 60 -22.41 35.23 -3.37
N LEU A 61 -21.79 36.38 -3.61
CA LEU A 61 -20.78 36.58 -4.65
C LEU A 61 -19.47 37.06 -4.01
N MET A 62 -18.38 36.34 -4.28
CA MET A 62 -17.02 36.75 -3.93
C MET A 62 -16.16 36.86 -5.19
N TYR A 63 -15.31 37.89 -5.26
CA TYR A 63 -14.34 38.01 -6.36
C TYR A 63 -13.10 38.82 -6.00
N ALA A 64 -12.02 38.56 -6.74
CA ALA A 64 -10.74 39.23 -6.59
C ALA A 64 -10.00 39.37 -7.92
N VAL A 65 -9.09 40.35 -7.99
CA VAL A 65 -8.36 40.71 -9.21
C VAL A 65 -6.88 40.31 -9.09
N PHE A 66 -6.37 39.68 -10.14
CA PHE A 66 -5.02 39.16 -10.24
C PHE A 66 -4.34 39.73 -11.49
N ASP A 67 -3.01 39.78 -11.48
CA ASP A 67 -2.24 40.11 -12.67
C ASP A 67 -2.21 38.94 -13.66
N LYS A 68 -1.56 39.15 -14.82
CA LYS A 68 -1.42 38.13 -15.87
C LYS A 68 -0.78 36.82 -15.39
N ASP A 69 0.03 36.88 -14.34
CA ASP A 69 0.76 35.72 -13.80
C ASP A 69 -0.04 35.03 -12.67
N GLY A 70 -1.29 35.44 -12.44
CA GLY A 70 -2.15 34.89 -11.40
C GLY A 70 -1.84 35.41 -10.00
N LYS A 71 -1.02 36.46 -9.86
CA LYS A 71 -0.69 37.02 -8.54
C LYS A 71 -1.69 38.07 -8.09
N ARG A 72 -2.10 37.99 -6.82
CA ARG A 72 -3.12 38.87 -6.25
C ARG A 72 -2.70 40.35 -6.25
N ILE A 73 -3.57 41.21 -6.78
CA ILE A 73 -3.41 42.66 -6.73
C ILE A 73 -4.03 43.21 -5.45
N ASN A 74 -3.24 43.25 -4.37
CA ASN A 74 -3.71 43.63 -3.02
C ASN A 74 -4.20 45.07 -2.88
N THR A 75 -3.87 45.95 -3.82
CA THR A 75 -4.42 47.32 -3.85
C THR A 75 -5.90 47.35 -4.25
N ILE A 76 -6.41 46.27 -4.86
CA ILE A 76 -7.84 46.08 -5.15
C ILE A 76 -8.38 45.07 -4.15
N GLN A 77 -9.21 45.52 -3.21
CA GLN A 77 -9.76 44.68 -2.15
C GLN A 77 -10.59 43.53 -2.73
N LYS A 78 -10.57 42.36 -2.07
CA LYS A 78 -11.49 41.26 -2.37
C LYS A 78 -12.90 41.75 -2.05
N VAL A 79 -13.85 41.44 -2.92
CA VAL A 79 -15.25 41.77 -2.72
C VAL A 79 -15.98 40.53 -2.23
N SER A 80 -16.86 40.72 -1.25
CA SER A 80 -17.84 39.74 -0.78
C SER A 80 -19.18 40.44 -0.63
N LYS A 81 -20.22 39.93 -1.29
CA LYS A 81 -21.58 40.45 -1.27
C LYS A 81 -22.53 39.32 -0.94
N THR A 82 -23.47 39.55 -0.04
CA THR A 82 -24.57 38.63 0.25
C THR A 82 -25.88 39.15 -0.32
N LYS A 83 -26.91 38.30 -0.38
CA LYS A 83 -28.24 38.62 -0.96
C LYS A 83 -28.16 39.07 -2.41
N VAL A 84 -27.22 38.49 -3.14
CA VAL A 84 -27.04 38.68 -4.57
C VAL A 84 -28.12 37.86 -5.30
N THR A 85 -28.68 38.43 -6.35
CA THR A 85 -29.56 37.69 -7.25
C THR A 85 -28.87 37.58 -8.60
N PHE A 86 -28.66 36.36 -9.07
CA PHE A 86 -28.10 36.12 -10.40
C PHE A 86 -29.22 36.09 -11.46
N PRO A 87 -28.97 36.58 -12.70
CA PRO A 87 -27.74 37.20 -13.14
C PRO A 87 -27.51 38.59 -12.51
N THR A 88 -26.25 38.94 -12.26
CA THR A 88 -25.83 40.21 -11.63
C THR A 88 -24.77 40.92 -12.47
N THR A 89 -24.40 42.16 -12.11
CA THR A 89 -23.38 42.93 -12.82
C THR A 89 -22.40 43.60 -11.87
N GLU A 90 -21.11 43.44 -12.14
CA GLU A 90 -20.01 44.03 -11.37
C GLU A 90 -19.17 44.96 -12.24
N LYS A 91 -18.68 46.06 -11.68
CA LYS A 91 -17.86 47.06 -12.38
C LYS A 91 -16.53 47.25 -11.68
N ILE A 92 -15.44 47.06 -12.41
CA ILE A 92 -14.07 47.18 -11.91
C ILE A 92 -13.32 48.22 -12.76
N THR A 93 -12.61 49.15 -12.12
CA THR A 93 -11.74 50.11 -12.82
C THR A 93 -10.31 49.59 -12.85
N LEU A 94 -9.73 49.46 -14.05
CA LEU A 94 -8.42 48.84 -14.28
C LEU A 94 -7.57 49.66 -15.25
N ALA A 95 -6.25 49.50 -15.21
CA ALA A 95 -5.33 50.21 -16.10
C ALA A 95 -5.38 49.63 -17.53
N LYS A 96 -5.42 50.50 -18.55
CA LYS A 96 -5.39 50.15 -19.97
C LYS A 96 -4.03 49.56 -20.35
N GLY A 97 -4.06 48.64 -21.31
CA GLY A 97 -2.89 47.96 -21.85
C GLY A 97 -2.34 46.83 -20.98
N GLN A 98 -3.01 46.50 -19.87
CA GLN A 98 -2.64 45.40 -18.98
C GLN A 98 -3.59 44.21 -19.16
N THR A 99 -3.07 43.02 -18.92
CA THR A 99 -3.85 41.78 -18.83
C THR A 99 -4.08 41.42 -17.36
N TYR A 100 -5.31 41.06 -17.03
CA TYR A 100 -5.74 40.69 -15.69
C TYR A 100 -6.48 39.36 -15.71
N LYS A 101 -6.47 38.67 -14.57
CA LYS A 101 -7.40 37.58 -14.27
C LYS A 101 -8.38 38.04 -13.19
N VAL A 102 -9.65 37.68 -13.29
CA VAL A 102 -10.64 37.89 -12.23
C VAL A 102 -11.30 36.56 -11.92
N ALA A 103 -11.15 36.09 -10.69
CA ALA A 103 -11.77 34.89 -10.18
C ALA A 103 -13.08 35.24 -9.48
N PHE A 104 -14.15 34.57 -9.84
CA PHE A 104 -15.49 34.70 -9.26
C PHE A 104 -15.89 33.40 -8.57
N TRP A 105 -16.52 33.53 -7.39
CA TRP A 105 -17.11 32.44 -6.63
C TRP A 105 -18.52 32.83 -6.20
N ALA A 106 -19.48 31.92 -6.36
CA ALA A 106 -20.83 32.06 -5.90
C ALA A 106 -21.26 30.83 -5.07
N GLN A 107 -21.97 31.06 -3.97
CA GLN A 107 -22.48 30.01 -3.09
C GLN A 107 -23.74 30.50 -2.35
N ASP A 108 -24.40 29.62 -1.63
CA ASP A 108 -25.49 29.94 -0.69
C ASP A 108 -24.92 30.58 0.61
N GLU A 109 -25.59 31.62 1.15
CA GLU A 109 -25.26 32.29 2.41
C GLU A 109 -25.35 31.35 3.62
N ASP A 110 -26.23 30.34 3.59
CA ASP A 110 -26.41 29.35 4.65
C ASP A 110 -25.38 28.20 4.58
N CYS A 111 -24.49 28.20 3.58
CA CYS A 111 -23.44 27.20 3.41
C CYS A 111 -22.15 27.57 4.16
N GLU A 112 -21.85 26.84 5.23
CA GLU A 112 -20.60 26.95 6.02
C GLU A 112 -19.56 25.87 5.64
N ALA A 113 -19.84 25.09 4.60
CA ALA A 113 -18.92 24.06 4.11
C ALA A 113 -17.67 24.64 3.42
N TYR A 114 -17.73 25.90 2.98
CA TYR A 114 -16.71 26.51 2.12
C TYR A 114 -16.05 27.69 2.82
N THR A 115 -14.72 27.71 2.82
CA THR A 115 -13.94 28.86 3.24
C THR A 115 -13.15 29.39 2.05
N VAL A 116 -13.41 30.65 1.66
CA VAL A 116 -12.72 31.30 0.54
C VAL A 116 -11.67 32.28 1.07
N SER A 117 -10.39 32.03 0.79
CA SER A 117 -9.28 32.90 1.20
C SER A 117 -9.23 34.23 0.40
N ASP A 118 -8.36 35.16 0.79
CA ASP A 118 -8.15 36.42 0.05
C ASP A 118 -7.53 36.22 -1.34
N ASP A 119 -6.77 35.15 -1.50
CA ASP A 119 -6.16 34.71 -2.75
C ASP A 119 -7.11 33.81 -3.58
N MET A 120 -8.38 33.69 -3.19
CA MET A 120 -9.40 32.87 -3.87
C MET A 120 -9.07 31.38 -3.92
N GLN A 121 -8.40 30.85 -2.88
CA GLN A 121 -8.37 29.42 -2.61
C GLN A 121 -9.61 29.03 -1.79
N VAL A 122 -10.26 27.94 -2.16
CA VAL A 122 -11.43 27.40 -1.46
C VAL A 122 -11.03 26.13 -0.72
N THR A 123 -11.30 26.09 0.58
CA THR A 123 -11.23 24.87 1.39
C THR A 123 -12.63 24.32 1.62
N VAL A 124 -12.80 23.01 1.43
CA VAL A 124 -14.06 22.28 1.59
C VAL A 124 -14.02 21.46 2.88
N SER A 125 -14.98 21.73 3.77
CA SER A 125 -15.19 20.97 5.00
C SER A 125 -16.44 20.10 4.87
N TYR A 126 -16.23 18.80 4.68
CA TYR A 126 -17.30 17.81 4.61
C TYR A 126 -17.93 17.48 5.97
N ALA A 127 -17.19 17.67 7.06
CA ALA A 127 -17.62 17.36 8.42
C ALA A 127 -18.19 18.56 9.19
N ASN A 128 -18.51 19.68 8.52
CA ASN A 128 -19.01 20.87 9.20
C ASN A 128 -20.41 20.64 9.80
N ASP A 129 -20.70 21.19 10.98
CA ASP A 129 -21.91 20.83 11.71
C ASP A 129 -23.24 21.25 11.03
N LYS A 130 -23.22 22.24 10.14
CA LYS A 130 -24.44 22.76 9.48
C LYS A 130 -24.80 22.05 8.19
N ASN A 131 -23.80 21.65 7.39
CA ASN A 131 -23.94 21.11 6.04
C ASN A 131 -23.31 19.71 5.90
N LYS A 132 -23.20 18.94 7.00
CA LYS A 132 -22.72 17.53 7.01
C LYS A 132 -23.81 16.50 6.73
N VAL A 133 -25.02 16.93 6.37
CA VAL A 133 -26.13 16.01 6.09
C VAL A 133 -26.21 15.75 4.59
N ASN A 134 -26.71 14.58 4.21
CA ASN A 134 -26.98 14.22 2.84
C ASN A 134 -28.15 15.06 2.29
N ASN A 135 -28.37 15.09 0.97
CA ASN A 135 -29.47 15.83 0.35
C ASN A 135 -29.50 17.33 0.74
N ASP A 136 -28.35 17.94 1.02
CA ASP A 136 -28.24 19.35 1.38
C ASP A 136 -27.96 20.22 0.15
N GLU A 137 -28.99 20.94 -0.30
CA GLU A 137 -28.92 21.78 -1.50
C GLU A 137 -28.16 23.08 -1.28
N THR A 138 -27.99 23.54 -0.03
CA THR A 138 -27.20 24.75 0.27
C THR A 138 -25.73 24.59 -0.15
N ARG A 139 -25.27 23.35 -0.35
CA ARG A 139 -23.92 23.05 -0.81
C ARG A 139 -23.68 23.39 -2.28
N ASP A 140 -24.68 23.78 -3.06
CA ASP A 140 -24.45 24.17 -4.45
C ASP A 140 -23.58 25.45 -4.54
N ALA A 141 -22.67 25.47 -5.52
CA ALA A 141 -21.71 26.56 -5.68
C ALA A 141 -21.14 26.61 -7.10
N PHE A 142 -20.66 27.80 -7.49
CA PHE A 142 -20.23 28.08 -8.86
C PHE A 142 -18.97 28.95 -8.88
N PHE A 143 -18.13 28.78 -9.90
CA PHE A 143 -16.95 29.60 -10.09
C PHE A 143 -16.63 29.80 -11.57
N LYS A 144 -15.88 30.87 -11.86
CA LYS A 144 -15.18 31.05 -13.13
C LYS A 144 -14.04 32.04 -12.94
N THR A 145 -12.91 31.77 -13.58
CA THR A 145 -11.85 32.75 -13.77
C THR A 145 -11.80 33.18 -15.23
N VAL A 146 -11.69 34.50 -15.45
CA VAL A 146 -11.59 35.09 -16.78
C VAL A 146 -10.29 35.88 -16.92
N GLU A 147 -9.51 35.57 -17.95
CA GLU A 147 -8.35 36.35 -18.38
C GLU A 147 -8.74 37.31 -19.51
N PHE A 148 -8.35 38.58 -19.40
CA PHE A 148 -8.63 39.57 -20.44
C PHE A 148 -7.64 40.73 -20.42
N THR A 149 -7.46 41.36 -21.57
CA THR A 149 -6.69 42.61 -21.72
C THR A 149 -7.62 43.82 -21.70
N VAL A 150 -7.24 44.86 -20.95
CA VAL A 150 -8.01 46.11 -20.86
C VAL A 150 -7.62 47.04 -21.99
N SER A 151 -8.40 47.09 -23.07
CA SER A 151 -8.17 48.00 -24.20
C SER A 151 -8.90 49.35 -24.07
N GLY A 152 -9.95 49.38 -23.25
CA GLY A 152 -10.86 50.50 -23.03
C GLY A 152 -12.04 50.06 -22.16
N ASN A 153 -13.12 50.83 -22.12
CA ASN A 153 -14.34 50.38 -21.46
C ASN A 153 -14.90 49.17 -22.21
N GLN A 154 -15.14 48.06 -21.52
CA GLN A 154 -15.61 46.82 -22.15
C GLN A 154 -16.56 46.06 -21.23
N VAL A 155 -17.39 45.21 -21.84
CA VAL A 155 -18.32 44.31 -21.15
C VAL A 155 -17.86 42.87 -21.39
N ILE A 156 -17.76 42.08 -20.33
CA ILE A 156 -17.41 40.66 -20.36
C ILE A 156 -18.58 39.88 -19.78
N ASN A 157 -19.15 38.97 -20.57
CA ASN A 157 -20.15 38.03 -20.08
C ASN A 157 -19.42 36.85 -19.45
N VAL A 158 -19.82 36.48 -18.24
CA VAL A 158 -19.23 35.39 -17.47
C VAL A 158 -20.34 34.45 -17.04
N GLU A 159 -20.21 33.20 -17.45
CA GLU A 159 -21.04 32.10 -16.95
C GLU A 159 -20.22 31.31 -15.93
N LEU A 160 -20.73 31.20 -14.71
CA LEU A 160 -20.09 30.47 -13.62
C LEU A 160 -20.58 29.01 -13.62
N LYS A 161 -19.64 28.08 -13.41
CA LYS A 161 -19.84 26.63 -13.47
C LYS A 161 -19.55 25.97 -12.13
N ARG A 162 -20.10 24.79 -11.86
CA ARG A 162 -19.85 24.10 -10.58
C ARG A 162 -18.43 23.55 -10.51
N PRO A 163 -17.70 23.75 -9.40
CA PRO A 163 -16.46 23.01 -9.13
C PRO A 163 -16.76 21.58 -8.62
N PHE A 164 -18.01 21.30 -8.23
CA PHE A 164 -18.44 20.03 -7.66
C PHE A 164 -19.07 19.13 -8.73
N ALA A 165 -18.91 17.82 -8.57
CA ALA A 165 -19.79 16.83 -9.17
C ALA A 165 -21.03 16.67 -8.29
N GLN A 166 -22.20 16.54 -8.91
CA GLN A 166 -23.42 16.15 -8.21
C GLN A 166 -23.66 14.65 -8.42
N ILE A 167 -23.89 13.91 -7.35
CA ILE A 167 -24.14 12.47 -7.41
C ILE A 167 -25.57 12.19 -6.95
N ASN A 168 -26.34 11.53 -7.81
CA ASN A 168 -27.75 11.24 -7.59
C ASN A 168 -27.98 9.73 -7.57
N VAL A 169 -28.91 9.27 -6.72
CA VAL A 169 -29.43 7.90 -6.76
C VAL A 169 -30.92 7.95 -7.03
N GLY A 170 -31.36 7.29 -8.10
CA GLY A 170 -32.76 7.17 -8.48
C GLY A 170 -33.18 5.72 -8.64
N VAL A 171 -34.42 5.42 -8.28
CA VAL A 171 -35.00 4.09 -8.50
C VAL A 171 -36.14 4.10 -9.49
N TYR A 172 -36.28 3.01 -10.24
CA TYR A 172 -37.43 2.83 -11.11
C TYR A 172 -38.73 2.93 -10.32
N LYS A 173 -39.74 3.57 -10.90
CA LYS A 173 -41.06 3.70 -10.29
C LYS A 173 -41.66 2.36 -9.85
N ALA A 174 -41.50 1.32 -10.68
CA ALA A 174 -41.97 -0.02 -10.37
C ALA A 174 -41.28 -0.64 -9.15
N ASP A 175 -39.98 -0.38 -8.96
CA ASP A 175 -39.21 -0.86 -7.80
C ASP A 175 -39.65 -0.15 -6.51
N TRP A 176 -39.85 1.16 -6.58
CA TRP A 176 -40.41 1.95 -5.48
C TRP A 176 -41.81 1.46 -5.08
N ASP A 177 -42.73 1.34 -6.04
CA ASP A 177 -44.10 0.89 -5.79
C ASP A 177 -44.13 -0.52 -5.17
N ALA A 178 -43.24 -1.42 -5.63
CA ALA A 178 -43.10 -2.77 -5.09
C ALA A 178 -42.51 -2.78 -3.66
N ALA A 179 -41.52 -1.92 -3.38
CA ALA A 179 -40.99 -1.73 -2.03
C ALA A 179 -42.07 -1.20 -1.07
N VAL A 180 -42.83 -0.18 -1.50
CA VAL A 180 -43.95 0.38 -0.73
C VAL A 180 -45.03 -0.68 -0.47
N ALA A 181 -45.41 -1.46 -1.48
CA ALA A 181 -46.36 -2.57 -1.33
C ALA A 181 -45.86 -3.65 -0.34
N SER A 182 -44.53 -3.79 -0.22
CA SER A 182 -43.87 -4.68 0.72
C SER A 182 -43.67 -4.06 2.11
N GLY A 183 -44.17 -2.85 2.35
CA GLY A 183 -44.08 -2.14 3.63
C GLY A 183 -42.78 -1.34 3.83
N ILE A 184 -42.00 -1.13 2.78
CA ILE A 184 -40.73 -0.38 2.80
C ILE A 184 -40.96 0.96 2.10
N THR A 185 -41.03 2.05 2.86
CA THR A 185 -41.09 3.41 2.31
C THR A 185 -39.91 4.21 2.83
N ILE A 186 -38.96 4.54 1.95
CA ILE A 186 -37.75 5.29 2.33
C ILE A 186 -38.12 6.73 2.69
N LYS A 187 -37.56 7.23 3.79
CA LYS A 187 -37.74 8.63 4.25
C LYS A 187 -36.45 9.41 4.24
N GLU A 188 -35.34 8.77 4.59
CA GLU A 188 -34.05 9.42 4.72
C GLU A 188 -32.98 8.60 3.99
N SER A 189 -31.88 9.26 3.61
CA SER A 189 -30.69 8.62 3.07
C SER A 189 -29.41 9.23 3.64
N SER A 190 -28.36 8.44 3.72
CA SER A 190 -26.97 8.86 4.03
C SER A 190 -26.01 8.24 3.01
N VAL A 191 -24.80 8.78 2.92
CA VAL A 191 -23.75 8.27 2.04
C VAL A 191 -22.36 8.42 2.64
N VAL A 192 -21.50 7.42 2.39
CA VAL A 192 -20.05 7.50 2.55
C VAL A 192 -19.41 7.47 1.16
N VAL A 193 -18.53 8.43 0.87
CA VAL A 193 -17.82 8.58 -0.40
C VAL A 193 -16.32 8.61 -0.15
N LYS A 194 -15.53 7.81 -0.86
CA LYS A 194 -14.07 7.83 -0.78
C LYS A 194 -13.45 8.52 -1.99
N ASN A 195 -12.25 9.09 -1.79
CA ASN A 195 -11.46 9.81 -2.79
C ASN A 195 -12.03 11.18 -3.20
N ALA A 196 -12.38 12.02 -2.21
CA ALA A 196 -12.87 13.38 -2.44
C ALA A 196 -11.80 14.44 -2.11
N ALA A 197 -11.61 15.39 -3.02
CA ALA A 197 -10.70 16.51 -2.80
C ALA A 197 -11.25 17.49 -1.74
N THR A 198 -10.35 18.20 -1.07
CA THR A 198 -10.68 19.11 0.03
C THR A 198 -10.33 20.58 -0.24
N SER A 199 -9.69 20.88 -1.37
CA SER A 199 -9.36 22.26 -1.74
C SER A 199 -9.26 22.44 -3.26
N ILE A 200 -9.57 23.66 -3.71
CA ILE A 200 -9.41 24.12 -5.09
C ILE A 200 -8.90 25.57 -5.12
N ASP A 201 -7.91 25.84 -5.97
CA ASP A 201 -7.49 27.20 -6.32
C ASP A 201 -8.36 27.70 -7.48
N LEU A 202 -9.13 28.77 -7.28
CA LEU A 202 -10.04 29.26 -8.32
C LEU A 202 -9.32 29.96 -9.47
N VAL A 203 -8.08 30.42 -9.26
CA VAL A 203 -7.27 31.12 -10.27
C VAL A 203 -6.66 30.13 -11.25
N THR A 204 -6.17 28.99 -10.76
CA THR A 204 -5.55 27.94 -11.58
C THR A 204 -6.49 26.80 -11.92
N GLY A 205 -7.50 26.53 -11.08
CA GLY A 205 -8.38 25.36 -11.17
C GLY A 205 -7.81 24.09 -10.53
N GLU A 206 -6.58 24.15 -10.00
CA GLU A 206 -5.90 23.02 -9.37
C GLU A 206 -6.59 22.61 -8.06
N VAL A 207 -6.77 21.30 -7.88
CA VAL A 207 -7.22 20.69 -6.63
C VAL A 207 -6.03 20.15 -5.84
N GLY A 208 -6.13 20.17 -4.51
CA GLY A 208 -5.04 19.77 -3.61
C GLY A 208 -4.49 18.35 -3.87
N GLU A 209 -3.36 18.01 -3.25
CA GLU A 209 -2.62 16.76 -3.48
C GLU A 209 -3.41 15.48 -3.11
N GLU A 210 -3.13 14.35 -3.78
CA GLU A 210 -3.80 13.05 -3.57
C GLU A 210 -3.73 12.56 -2.12
N THR A 211 -2.61 12.83 -1.43
CA THR A 211 -2.44 12.48 -0.01
C THR A 211 -3.39 13.22 0.94
N THR A 212 -4.14 14.21 0.43
CA THR A 212 -5.11 15.02 1.19
C THR A 212 -6.56 14.69 0.87
N ASP A 213 -6.81 13.70 0.01
CA ASP A 213 -8.15 13.19 -0.25
C ASP A 213 -8.71 12.47 0.96
N VAL A 214 -10.02 12.61 1.15
CA VAL A 214 -10.69 12.13 2.36
C VAL A 214 -11.86 11.21 2.05
N GLU A 215 -12.20 10.41 3.04
CA GLU A 215 -13.52 9.79 3.15
C GLU A 215 -14.52 10.84 3.65
N VAL A 216 -15.60 11.02 2.88
CA VAL A 216 -16.70 11.93 3.16
C VAL A 216 -17.86 11.13 3.70
N SER A 217 -18.31 11.46 4.91
CA SER A 217 -19.50 10.86 5.52
C SER A 217 -20.60 11.90 5.68
N TYR A 218 -21.62 11.84 4.83
CA TYR A 218 -22.81 12.66 4.97
C TYR A 218 -23.85 11.95 5.85
N ALA A 219 -24.23 12.60 6.95
CA ALA A 219 -25.23 12.11 7.87
C ALA A 219 -26.62 12.01 7.22
N LYS A 220 -27.50 11.18 7.78
CA LYS A 220 -28.84 10.97 7.20
C LYS A 220 -29.66 12.25 7.14
N ASN A 221 -30.41 12.42 6.05
CA ASN A 221 -31.37 13.50 5.87
C ASN A 221 -32.57 13.02 5.04
N THR A 222 -33.66 13.78 5.06
CA THR A 222 -34.85 13.49 4.25
C THR A 222 -34.48 13.39 2.78
N ILE A 223 -35.00 12.38 2.07
CA ILE A 223 -34.80 12.22 0.62
C ILE A 223 -35.45 13.39 -0.14
N PRO A 224 -35.00 13.72 -1.35
CA PRO A 224 -35.62 14.76 -2.18
C PRO A 224 -37.14 14.54 -2.36
N ASN A 225 -37.93 15.62 -2.25
CA ASN A 225 -39.39 15.57 -2.35
C ASN A 225 -39.90 15.85 -3.78
N GLU A 226 -39.18 15.32 -4.78
CA GLU A 226 -39.53 15.36 -6.20
C GLU A 226 -38.91 14.17 -6.94
N ASP A 227 -39.35 13.91 -8.16
CA ASP A 227 -38.77 12.86 -9.01
C ASP A 227 -37.42 13.31 -9.59
N LEU A 228 -36.46 12.40 -9.64
CA LEU A 228 -35.22 12.59 -10.37
C LEU A 228 -35.50 12.41 -11.86
N LYS A 229 -35.28 13.46 -12.64
CA LYS A 229 -35.44 13.47 -14.10
C LYS A 229 -34.09 13.40 -14.79
N VAL A 230 -33.85 12.34 -15.55
CA VAL A 230 -32.58 12.07 -16.25
C VAL A 230 -32.85 11.82 -17.73
N ASP A 231 -32.38 12.72 -18.59
CA ASP A 231 -32.42 12.55 -20.04
C ASP A 231 -31.37 11.50 -20.43
N LEU A 232 -31.83 10.32 -20.81
CA LEU A 232 -30.98 9.19 -21.20
C LEU A 232 -30.80 9.11 -22.70
N ASN A 233 -31.74 9.66 -23.47
CA ASN A 233 -31.81 9.52 -24.92
C ASN A 233 -31.30 10.77 -25.68
N GLY A 234 -31.05 11.87 -24.97
CA GLY A 234 -30.55 13.15 -25.50
C GLY A 234 -31.58 14.00 -26.23
N ASP A 235 -32.88 13.71 -26.07
CA ASP A 235 -33.97 14.41 -26.77
C ASP A 235 -34.48 15.64 -26.02
N LYS A 236 -34.00 15.86 -24.79
CA LYS A 236 -34.37 16.95 -23.88
C LYS A 236 -35.84 16.94 -23.45
N ASP A 237 -36.54 15.82 -23.58
CA ASP A 237 -37.89 15.59 -23.08
C ASP A 237 -37.87 14.92 -21.70
N PHE A 238 -37.52 15.70 -20.68
CA PHE A 238 -37.50 15.26 -19.28
C PHE A 238 -38.88 14.86 -18.71
N ASP A 239 -39.94 14.90 -19.51
CA ASP A 239 -41.27 14.47 -19.11
C ASP A 239 -41.64 13.04 -19.54
N ASP A 240 -40.75 12.31 -20.23
CA ASP A 240 -40.91 10.86 -20.46
C ASP A 240 -41.00 10.11 -19.11
N GLU A 241 -41.96 9.19 -19.01
CA GLU A 241 -42.11 8.32 -17.84
C GLU A 241 -40.94 7.34 -17.68
N ASN A 242 -40.20 7.04 -18.76
CA ASN A 242 -38.99 6.21 -18.70
C ASN A 242 -37.75 6.95 -18.19
N GLU A 243 -37.82 8.28 -18.08
CA GLU A 243 -36.74 9.16 -17.64
C GLU A 243 -37.00 9.78 -16.26
N LYS A 244 -38.01 9.24 -15.56
CA LYS A 244 -38.45 9.65 -14.23
C LYS A 244 -38.18 8.54 -13.21
N TYR A 245 -37.46 8.91 -12.16
CA TYR A 245 -37.04 8.01 -11.10
C TYR A 245 -37.45 8.57 -9.74
N HIS A 246 -37.77 7.71 -8.78
CA HIS A 246 -37.90 8.17 -7.41
C HIS A 246 -36.52 8.49 -6.85
N TRP A 247 -36.32 9.75 -6.45
CA TRP A 247 -35.03 10.26 -6.02
C TRP A 247 -34.73 9.85 -4.58
N LEU A 248 -33.70 9.02 -4.39
CA LEU A 248 -33.32 8.51 -3.07
C LEU A 248 -32.18 9.31 -2.41
N SER A 249 -31.27 9.87 -3.20
CA SER A 249 -30.08 10.54 -2.64
C SER A 249 -29.50 11.59 -3.60
N MET A 250 -28.99 12.68 -3.04
CA MET A 250 -28.26 13.74 -3.73
C MET A 250 -27.08 14.19 -2.86
N SER A 251 -25.88 14.27 -3.44
CA SER A 251 -24.69 14.77 -2.75
C SER A 251 -23.77 15.55 -3.68
N TYR A 252 -23.02 16.51 -3.12
CA TYR A 252 -22.00 17.28 -3.83
C TYR A 252 -20.59 16.89 -3.35
N ILE A 253 -19.68 16.61 -4.28
CA ILE A 253 -18.29 16.21 -4.01
C ILE A 253 -17.34 17.01 -4.88
N LEU A 254 -16.26 17.52 -4.29
CA LEU A 254 -15.19 18.19 -5.05
C LEU A 254 -14.39 17.10 -5.76
N VAL A 255 -14.31 17.22 -7.07
CA VAL A 255 -13.68 16.20 -7.92
C VAL A 255 -12.16 16.25 -7.75
N ALA A 256 -11.53 15.08 -7.65
CA ALA A 256 -10.09 14.91 -7.52
C ALA A 256 -9.41 14.74 -8.90
N ASP A 257 -9.66 15.67 -9.82
CA ASP A 257 -9.30 15.66 -11.25
C ASP A 257 -7.92 16.29 -11.55
N ARG A 258 -6.87 15.73 -10.94
CA ARG A 258 -5.49 16.25 -11.00
C ARG A 258 -4.77 16.10 -12.34
N ASN A 259 -5.39 15.45 -13.32
CA ASN A 259 -4.75 15.10 -14.60
C ASN A 259 -5.06 16.08 -15.75
N ALA A 260 -5.78 17.16 -15.49
CA ALA A 260 -6.39 17.98 -16.55
C ALA A 260 -5.39 18.73 -17.45
N ASP A 261 -5.67 18.75 -18.75
CA ASP A 261 -5.27 19.82 -19.66
C ASP A 261 -6.03 21.13 -19.31
N THR A 262 -5.43 22.30 -19.62
CA THR A 262 -6.08 23.59 -19.39
C THR A 262 -7.21 23.84 -20.39
N ASP A 263 -8.38 24.30 -19.93
CA ASP A 263 -9.45 24.73 -20.83
C ASP A 263 -9.02 25.92 -21.72
N ASN A 264 -9.86 26.31 -22.70
CA ASN A 264 -9.61 27.48 -23.56
C ASN A 264 -9.51 28.83 -22.81
N SER A 265 -9.71 28.82 -21.49
CA SER A 265 -9.63 29.95 -20.56
C SER A 265 -8.38 29.89 -19.65
N GLY A 266 -7.59 28.81 -19.72
CA GLY A 266 -6.39 28.59 -18.92
C GLY A 266 -6.64 28.05 -17.50
N VAL A 267 -7.79 27.43 -17.24
CA VAL A 267 -8.16 26.85 -15.93
C VAL A 267 -8.13 25.32 -16.01
N LEU A 268 -7.46 24.66 -15.07
CA LEU A 268 -7.41 23.19 -14.92
C LEU A 268 -8.73 22.62 -14.35
N GLY A 269 -9.12 21.43 -14.80
CA GLY A 269 -10.10 20.57 -14.11
C GLY A 269 -11.45 20.42 -14.80
N ASP A 270 -11.45 20.00 -16.06
CA ASP A 270 -12.63 19.48 -16.79
C ASP A 270 -12.48 18.00 -17.19
N GLU A 271 -11.44 17.32 -16.70
CA GLU A 271 -11.26 15.88 -16.91
C GLU A 271 -12.02 15.05 -15.87
N ARG A 272 -12.35 13.82 -16.25
CA ARG A 272 -13.01 12.87 -15.37
C ARG A 272 -12.07 12.35 -14.30
N ALA A 273 -12.62 12.17 -13.11
CA ALA A 273 -12.01 11.39 -12.05
C ALA A 273 -12.90 10.20 -11.67
N THR A 274 -12.39 9.32 -10.81
CA THR A 274 -13.13 8.20 -10.25
C THR A 274 -13.10 8.23 -8.73
N LEU A 275 -14.28 8.08 -8.12
CA LEU A 275 -14.39 7.83 -6.68
C LEU A 275 -14.02 6.38 -6.37
N GLU A 276 -13.29 6.15 -5.28
CA GLU A 276 -12.85 4.80 -4.91
C GLU A 276 -14.04 3.91 -4.55
N SER A 277 -14.94 4.42 -3.70
CA SER A 277 -16.17 3.73 -3.32
C SER A 277 -17.29 4.69 -2.91
N LEU A 278 -18.53 4.23 -3.09
CA LEU A 278 -19.72 4.85 -2.50
C LEU A 278 -20.53 3.81 -1.72
N GLN A 279 -21.02 4.21 -0.55
CA GLN A 279 -21.90 3.39 0.27
C GLN A 279 -23.08 4.23 0.77
N TYR A 280 -24.26 3.97 0.22
CA TYR A 280 -25.52 4.56 0.63
C TYR A 280 -26.19 3.72 1.72
N THR A 281 -26.88 4.40 2.64
CA THR A 281 -27.86 3.77 3.53
C THR A 281 -29.21 4.47 3.36
N PHE A 282 -30.24 3.70 3.03
CA PHE A 282 -31.61 4.15 2.92
C PHE A 282 -32.41 3.73 4.15
N TYR A 283 -33.09 4.69 4.77
CA TYR A 283 -33.80 4.52 6.02
C TYR A 283 -35.31 4.51 5.76
N PRO A 284 -35.98 3.33 5.87
CA PRO A 284 -37.42 3.26 5.75
C PRO A 284 -38.14 3.82 6.99
N GLU A 285 -39.41 4.18 6.84
CA GLU A 285 -40.30 4.56 7.94
C GLU A 285 -40.49 3.43 8.95
N SER A 286 -40.45 2.18 8.48
CA SER A 286 -40.47 0.97 9.30
C SER A 286 -39.70 -0.16 8.62
N GLY A 287 -39.00 -1.00 9.40
CA GLY A 287 -38.20 -2.11 8.89
C GLY A 287 -36.70 -1.90 9.08
N ASN A 288 -35.90 -2.72 8.39
CA ASN A 288 -34.43 -2.62 8.43
C ASN A 288 -33.94 -1.61 7.40
N ASN A 289 -32.82 -0.95 7.69
CA ASN A 289 -32.14 -0.10 6.71
C ASN A 289 -31.67 -0.91 5.51
N ILE A 290 -31.65 -0.29 4.34
CA ILE A 290 -31.11 -0.87 3.11
C ILE A 290 -29.76 -0.22 2.85
N THR A 291 -28.71 -1.03 2.77
CA THR A 291 -27.36 -0.58 2.39
C THR A 291 -27.13 -0.87 0.91
N PHE A 292 -26.60 0.11 0.18
CA PHE A 292 -26.30 0.01 -1.24
C PHE A 292 -24.89 0.54 -1.51
N GLY A 293 -24.00 -0.32 -1.95
CA GLY A 293 -22.60 0.01 -2.22
C GLY A 293 -21.87 -1.05 -3.05
N ASP A 294 -22.42 -2.27 -3.08
CA ASP A 294 -21.94 -3.33 -3.96
C ASP A 294 -22.03 -2.89 -5.43
N GLY A 295 -20.90 -2.94 -6.13
CA GLY A 295 -20.76 -2.46 -7.51
C GLY A 295 -20.47 -0.96 -7.66
N LEU A 296 -20.47 -0.17 -6.59
CA LEU A 296 -20.14 1.26 -6.62
C LEU A 296 -18.66 1.54 -6.30
N ASN A 297 -17.77 0.78 -6.95
CA ASN A 297 -16.32 1.01 -6.90
C ASN A 297 -15.87 1.67 -8.20
N SER A 298 -14.96 2.64 -8.13
CA SER A 298 -14.47 3.38 -9.32
C SER A 298 -15.57 4.17 -10.05
N VAL A 299 -16.49 4.81 -9.31
CA VAL A 299 -17.61 5.56 -9.91
C VAL A 299 -17.10 6.85 -10.57
N PRO A 300 -17.35 7.06 -11.86
CA PRO A 300 -16.82 8.21 -12.57
C PRO A 300 -17.60 9.49 -12.18
N VAL A 301 -16.86 10.58 -12.05
CA VAL A 301 -17.36 11.90 -11.67
C VAL A 301 -16.63 13.00 -12.45
N GLU A 302 -17.31 14.11 -12.69
CA GLU A 302 -16.77 15.25 -13.42
C GLU A 302 -17.34 16.54 -12.85
N ARG A 303 -16.51 17.59 -12.74
CA ARG A 303 -16.95 18.88 -12.21
C ARG A 303 -18.04 19.42 -13.12
N ASN A 304 -19.10 19.99 -12.57
CA ASN A 304 -20.22 20.53 -13.35
C ASN A 304 -21.04 19.49 -14.12
N TRP A 305 -20.93 18.21 -13.76
CA TRP A 305 -21.77 17.13 -14.28
C TRP A 305 -22.56 16.44 -13.16
N ARG A 306 -23.64 15.74 -13.58
CA ARG A 306 -24.41 14.85 -12.71
C ARG A 306 -24.01 13.41 -12.96
N THR A 307 -23.53 12.72 -11.94
CA THR A 307 -23.42 11.26 -11.92
C THR A 307 -24.72 10.68 -11.37
N ASN A 308 -25.53 10.05 -12.20
CA ASN A 308 -26.79 9.43 -11.82
C ASN A 308 -26.62 7.91 -11.72
N ILE A 309 -26.98 7.35 -10.57
CA ILE A 309 -27.01 5.91 -10.30
C ILE A 309 -28.47 5.49 -10.30
N LEU A 310 -28.89 4.76 -11.33
CA LEU A 310 -30.30 4.52 -11.66
C LEU A 310 -30.61 3.03 -11.73
N GLY A 311 -31.62 2.54 -11.01
CA GLY A 311 -31.89 1.11 -11.05
C GLY A 311 -33.06 0.58 -10.23
N GLN A 312 -33.13 -0.75 -10.18
CA GLN A 312 -33.87 -1.51 -9.19
C GLN A 312 -32.94 -1.73 -7.99
N ILE A 313 -33.17 -1.01 -6.89
CA ILE A 313 -32.27 -0.95 -5.73
C ILE A 313 -32.96 -1.47 -4.46
N LEU A 314 -34.29 -1.38 -4.36
CA LEU A 314 -35.03 -1.56 -3.11
C LEU A 314 -35.59 -2.99 -2.89
N THR A 315 -35.88 -3.75 -3.95
CA THR A 315 -36.66 -5.00 -3.87
C THR A 315 -35.86 -6.31 -3.79
N GLY A 316 -34.53 -6.26 -3.71
CA GLY A 316 -33.67 -7.42 -3.44
C GLY A 316 -33.03 -8.09 -4.68
N ASP A 317 -33.50 -7.79 -5.89
CA ASP A 317 -32.82 -8.11 -7.15
C ASP A 317 -32.13 -6.83 -7.65
N ILE A 318 -30.94 -6.52 -7.12
CA ILE A 318 -30.26 -5.24 -7.39
C ILE A 318 -29.74 -5.21 -8.84
N GLN A 319 -30.22 -4.26 -9.64
CA GLN A 319 -29.77 -3.97 -11.01
C GLN A 319 -29.71 -2.45 -11.21
N PHE A 320 -28.56 -1.88 -11.57
CA PHE A 320 -28.43 -0.43 -11.80
C PHE A 320 -27.47 -0.08 -12.92
N ASN A 321 -27.61 1.13 -13.45
CA ASN A 321 -26.72 1.78 -14.42
C ASN A 321 -26.14 3.06 -13.80
N ILE A 322 -24.96 3.46 -14.25
CA ILE A 322 -24.34 4.75 -13.92
C ILE A 322 -24.27 5.57 -15.20
N THR A 323 -24.85 6.77 -15.17
CA THR A 323 -24.77 7.73 -16.28
C THR A 323 -24.17 9.03 -15.81
N ILE A 324 -23.28 9.62 -16.61
CA ILE A 324 -22.77 10.97 -16.36
C ILE A 324 -23.40 11.88 -17.39
N ASN A 325 -24.24 12.79 -16.93
CA ASN A 325 -24.97 13.70 -17.79
C ASN A 325 -24.42 15.13 -17.66
N PRO A 326 -24.24 15.85 -18.78
CA PRO A 326 -23.91 17.26 -18.72
C PRO A 326 -25.10 17.96 -18.12
N ILE A 327 -24.85 18.93 -17.23
CA ILE A 327 -25.95 19.54 -16.51
C ILE A 327 -26.84 20.33 -17.49
N PHE A 328 -26.31 20.93 -18.59
CA PHE A 328 -27.16 21.70 -19.52
C PHE A 328 -26.81 21.84 -21.02
N GLU A 329 -25.64 21.44 -21.56
CA GLU A 329 -25.41 21.48 -23.03
C GLU A 329 -24.66 20.27 -23.62
N GLY A 330 -25.36 19.54 -24.51
CA GLY A 330 -24.79 18.57 -25.45
C GLY A 330 -24.48 17.22 -24.81
N ASP A 331 -25.25 16.19 -25.20
CA ASP A 331 -25.00 14.83 -24.73
C ASP A 331 -23.67 14.32 -25.25
N ILE A 332 -22.73 14.11 -24.34
CA ILE A 332 -21.84 12.97 -24.48
C ILE A 332 -22.46 11.91 -23.61
N ASN A 333 -23.30 11.06 -24.21
CA ASN A 333 -23.42 9.67 -23.75
C ASN A 333 -22.03 9.10 -23.89
N VAL A 334 -21.23 9.28 -22.86
CA VAL A 334 -20.15 8.35 -22.62
C VAL A 334 -20.83 7.11 -22.14
N ASP A 335 -20.71 6.10 -22.98
CA ASP A 335 -20.37 4.78 -22.50
C ASP A 335 -19.16 4.95 -21.55
N ALA A 336 -19.40 5.36 -20.30
CA ALA A 336 -18.66 4.83 -19.18
C ALA A 336 -18.69 3.34 -19.45
N PRO A 337 -17.51 2.65 -19.52
CA PRO A 337 -17.41 1.36 -20.16
C PRO A 337 -18.56 0.55 -19.62
N THR A 338 -19.55 0.32 -20.48
CA THR A 338 -20.83 -0.13 -19.99
C THR A 338 -20.48 -1.39 -19.24
N SER A 339 -20.77 -1.46 -17.94
CA SER A 339 -20.95 -2.74 -17.30
C SER A 339 -22.21 -3.33 -17.93
N GLU A 340 -22.15 -3.63 -19.23
CA GLU A 340 -23.17 -4.36 -19.92
C GLU A 340 -23.15 -5.70 -19.22
N VAL A 341 -24.16 -5.89 -18.40
CA VAL A 341 -24.38 -7.11 -17.67
C VAL A 341 -24.42 -8.24 -18.69
N LYS A 342 -23.38 -9.08 -18.70
CA LYS A 342 -23.28 -10.20 -19.62
C LYS A 342 -23.86 -11.43 -18.94
N SER A 343 -24.98 -11.90 -19.47
CA SER A 343 -25.64 -13.12 -19.01
C SER A 343 -25.48 -14.28 -20.00
N ASP A 344 -24.89 -14.05 -21.18
CA ASP A 344 -24.62 -15.08 -22.18
C ASP A 344 -23.15 -15.06 -22.66
N ALA A 345 -22.71 -16.22 -23.12
CA ALA A 345 -21.33 -16.47 -23.49
C ALA A 345 -20.86 -15.70 -24.73
N GLN A 346 -21.75 -15.45 -25.69
CA GLN A 346 -21.39 -14.78 -26.94
C GLN A 346 -21.18 -13.28 -26.70
N ALA A 347 -22.08 -12.65 -25.96
CA ALA A 347 -21.96 -11.24 -25.57
C ALA A 347 -20.74 -11.01 -24.68
N LEU A 348 -20.46 -11.93 -23.75
CA LEU A 348 -19.25 -11.92 -22.93
C LEU A 348 -17.98 -12.00 -23.78
N ALA A 349 -17.90 -12.99 -24.68
CA ALA A 349 -16.73 -13.17 -25.53
C ALA A 349 -16.48 -11.97 -26.46
N ALA A 350 -17.54 -11.39 -27.02
CA ALA A 350 -17.44 -10.22 -27.88
C ALA A 350 -16.87 -9.02 -27.11
N ALA A 351 -17.34 -8.77 -25.88
CA ALA A 351 -16.81 -7.69 -25.04
C ALA A 351 -15.34 -7.92 -24.66
N LEU A 352 -15.00 -9.14 -24.22
CA LEU A 352 -13.63 -9.48 -23.81
C LEU A 352 -12.61 -9.49 -24.96
N THR A 353 -13.05 -9.44 -26.22
CA THR A 353 -12.17 -9.45 -27.41
C THR A 353 -12.17 -8.13 -28.17
N ALA A 354 -12.86 -7.11 -27.69
CA ALA A 354 -12.87 -5.77 -28.27
C ALA A 354 -11.47 -5.13 -28.26
N ASN A 355 -11.20 -4.21 -29.19
CA ASN A 355 -9.95 -3.43 -29.25
C ASN A 355 -10.18 -2.05 -28.62
N GLU A 356 -10.58 -2.05 -27.36
CA GLU A 356 -10.74 -0.83 -26.56
C GLU A 356 -9.54 -0.66 -25.62
N GLU A 357 -9.24 0.57 -25.24
CA GLU A 357 -8.19 0.88 -24.27
C GLU A 357 -8.50 0.24 -22.90
N ASP A 358 -9.76 0.37 -22.45
CA ASP A 358 -10.26 -0.24 -21.24
C ASP A 358 -11.51 -1.09 -21.55
N ILE A 359 -11.50 -2.33 -21.06
CA ILE A 359 -12.64 -3.25 -21.17
C ILE A 359 -13.18 -3.48 -19.77
N LEU A 360 -14.46 -3.16 -19.52
CA LEU A 360 -15.16 -3.49 -18.29
C LEU A 360 -16.31 -4.44 -18.60
N VAL A 361 -16.39 -5.54 -17.85
CA VAL A 361 -17.45 -6.53 -17.95
C VAL A 361 -17.97 -6.85 -16.56
N VAL A 362 -19.29 -6.90 -16.43
CA VAL A 362 -19.98 -7.37 -15.22
C VAL A 362 -20.84 -8.57 -15.59
N LEU A 363 -20.80 -9.65 -14.82
CA LEU A 363 -21.69 -10.80 -15.03
C LEU A 363 -23.07 -10.57 -14.41
N GLY A 364 -24.12 -10.92 -15.15
CA GLY A 364 -25.51 -10.92 -14.64
C GLY A 364 -25.97 -12.25 -14.08
N GLU A 365 -25.40 -13.32 -14.62
CA GLU A 365 -25.75 -14.71 -14.36
C GLU A 365 -24.46 -15.54 -14.33
N ASP A 366 -24.55 -16.79 -13.89
CA ASP A 366 -23.47 -17.75 -14.11
C ASP A 366 -23.29 -17.99 -15.62
N VAL A 367 -22.07 -17.79 -16.14
CA VAL A 367 -21.78 -17.90 -17.57
C VAL A 367 -20.88 -19.09 -17.86
N ASN A 368 -21.37 -20.00 -18.71
CA ASN A 368 -20.56 -21.05 -19.33
C ASN A 368 -19.96 -20.51 -20.63
N LEU A 369 -18.70 -20.07 -20.61
CA LEU A 369 -18.02 -19.47 -21.75
C LEU A 369 -17.19 -20.53 -22.51
N PRO A 370 -17.57 -20.95 -23.73
CA PRO A 370 -16.67 -21.71 -24.59
C PRO A 370 -15.46 -20.88 -24.93
N ILE A 371 -14.28 -21.30 -24.46
CA ILE A 371 -13.06 -20.47 -24.52
C ILE A 371 -12.63 -20.15 -25.95
N ASN A 372 -13.01 -20.98 -26.92
CA ASN A 372 -12.77 -20.75 -28.35
C ASN A 372 -13.57 -19.57 -28.94
N LEU A 373 -14.57 -19.04 -28.22
CA LEU A 373 -15.21 -17.78 -28.61
C LEU A 373 -14.29 -16.58 -28.42
N LEU A 374 -13.24 -16.70 -27.59
CA LEU A 374 -12.24 -15.65 -27.39
C LEU A 374 -11.22 -15.56 -28.54
N GLY A 375 -11.36 -16.40 -29.57
CA GLY A 375 -10.50 -16.42 -30.75
C GLY A 375 -9.71 -17.71 -30.89
N SER A 376 -8.56 -17.63 -31.58
CA SER A 376 -7.67 -18.76 -31.77
C SER A 376 -6.69 -18.91 -30.61
N GLN A 377 -6.44 -20.16 -30.21
CA GLN A 377 -5.39 -20.48 -29.26
C GLN A 377 -4.00 -20.07 -29.79
N THR A 378 -3.18 -19.48 -28.92
CA THR A 378 -1.81 -19.13 -29.25
C THR A 378 -0.94 -20.38 -29.37
N PRO A 379 -0.25 -20.63 -30.50
CA PRO A 379 0.62 -21.78 -30.66
C PRO A 379 1.77 -21.78 -29.65
N GLY A 380 2.04 -22.94 -29.04
CA GLY A 380 3.08 -23.10 -28.03
C GLY A 380 2.58 -22.83 -26.62
N SER A 381 2.16 -21.58 -26.34
CA SER A 381 1.76 -21.15 -24.99
C SER A 381 0.32 -21.49 -24.60
N GLY A 382 -0.57 -21.72 -25.57
CA GLY A 382 -1.87 -22.34 -25.34
C GLY A 382 -2.99 -21.40 -24.85
N GLU A 383 -2.71 -20.10 -24.69
CA GLU A 383 -3.67 -19.11 -24.20
C GLU A 383 -4.53 -18.48 -25.31
N TYR A 384 -5.74 -18.11 -24.92
CA TYR A 384 -6.64 -17.26 -25.70
C TYR A 384 -6.48 -15.81 -25.26
N LYS A 385 -6.27 -14.91 -26.22
CA LYS A 385 -5.90 -13.52 -25.94
C LYS A 385 -7.09 -12.59 -25.95
N LEU A 386 -7.37 -12.01 -24.79
CA LEU A 386 -8.35 -10.96 -24.58
C LEU A 386 -7.84 -9.60 -25.10
N GLY A 387 -8.79 -8.71 -25.35
CA GLY A 387 -8.54 -7.34 -25.76
C GLY A 387 -7.89 -7.20 -27.14
N GLY A 388 -7.38 -5.99 -27.34
CA GLY A 388 -6.74 -5.46 -28.52
C GLY A 388 -5.24 -5.18 -28.35
N ALA A 389 -4.63 -4.60 -29.38
CA ALA A 389 -3.24 -4.12 -29.31
C ALA A 389 -3.12 -2.88 -28.40
N ASP A 390 -4.18 -2.08 -28.35
CA ASP A 390 -4.23 -0.82 -27.59
C ASP A 390 -4.80 -0.99 -26.18
N THR A 391 -5.29 -2.19 -25.84
CA THR A 391 -5.89 -2.47 -24.53
C THR A 391 -4.85 -2.40 -23.43
N LYS A 392 -5.16 -1.63 -22.39
CA LYS A 392 -4.37 -1.45 -21.18
C LYS A 392 -4.99 -2.19 -20.00
N ASN A 393 -6.31 -2.10 -19.82
CA ASN A 393 -7.00 -2.74 -18.70
C ASN A 393 -8.18 -3.58 -19.16
N ILE A 394 -8.35 -4.74 -18.53
CA ILE A 394 -9.52 -5.60 -18.72
C ILE A 394 -10.03 -5.97 -17.33
N THR A 395 -11.21 -5.48 -16.96
CA THR A 395 -11.85 -5.81 -15.68
C THR A 395 -13.03 -6.73 -15.91
N ILE A 396 -13.00 -7.89 -15.26
CA ILE A 396 -14.06 -8.89 -15.22
C ILE A 396 -14.60 -8.94 -13.79
N ASP A 397 -15.67 -8.20 -13.54
CA ASP A 397 -16.42 -8.30 -12.29
C ASP A 397 -17.42 -9.46 -12.40
N LEU A 398 -17.21 -10.47 -11.58
CA LEU A 398 -18.03 -11.67 -11.55
C LEU A 398 -19.36 -11.42 -10.81
N ASN A 399 -19.50 -10.33 -10.04
CA ASN A 399 -20.73 -9.90 -9.39
C ASN A 399 -21.47 -11.00 -8.60
N GLY A 400 -20.72 -11.76 -7.81
CA GLY A 400 -21.17 -12.91 -7.04
C GLY A 400 -21.50 -14.16 -7.88
N LYS A 401 -21.30 -14.12 -9.20
CA LYS A 401 -21.59 -15.21 -10.15
C LYS A 401 -20.36 -16.05 -10.45
N THR A 402 -20.59 -17.13 -11.19
CA THR A 402 -19.58 -18.07 -11.64
C THR A 402 -19.26 -17.88 -13.13
N LEU A 403 -18.00 -17.63 -13.46
CA LEU A 403 -17.46 -17.78 -14.81
C LEU A 403 -16.91 -19.20 -14.99
N ASN A 404 -17.55 -20.01 -15.82
CA ASN A 404 -17.07 -21.34 -16.19
C ASN A 404 -16.44 -21.33 -17.58
N LEU A 405 -15.11 -21.45 -17.65
CA LEU A 405 -14.38 -21.61 -18.91
C LEU A 405 -14.55 -23.03 -19.44
N THR A 406 -15.38 -23.18 -20.47
CA THR A 406 -15.67 -24.49 -21.07
C THR A 406 -14.70 -24.80 -22.21
N THR A 407 -14.01 -25.93 -22.09
CA THR A 407 -13.00 -26.43 -23.03
C THR A 407 -12.77 -27.92 -22.80
N SER A 408 -12.26 -28.63 -23.81
CA SER A 408 -11.75 -30.01 -23.67
C SER A 408 -10.23 -30.07 -23.50
N TYR A 409 -9.57 -28.91 -23.46
CA TYR A 409 -8.12 -28.74 -23.36
C TYR A 409 -7.79 -27.73 -22.25
N MET A 410 -6.64 -27.05 -22.31
CA MET A 410 -6.23 -26.07 -21.30
C MET A 410 -7.16 -24.86 -21.26
N SER A 411 -7.45 -24.38 -20.04
CA SER A 411 -8.19 -23.13 -19.81
C SER A 411 -7.23 -21.98 -19.57
N ALA A 412 -6.55 -21.56 -20.64
CA ALA A 412 -5.54 -20.51 -20.55
C ALA A 412 -6.05 -19.21 -21.17
N ILE A 413 -5.99 -18.13 -20.41
CA ILE A 413 -6.27 -16.78 -20.87
C ILE A 413 -5.03 -15.89 -20.74
N GLY A 414 -4.95 -14.86 -21.58
CA GLY A 414 -3.94 -13.82 -21.57
C GLY A 414 -4.47 -12.59 -22.29
N ALA A 415 -3.66 -11.54 -22.42
CA ALA A 415 -4.00 -10.35 -23.21
C ALA A 415 -3.22 -10.31 -24.53
N LYS A 416 -3.77 -9.64 -25.54
CA LYS A 416 -3.06 -9.32 -26.79
C LYS A 416 -1.89 -8.38 -26.53
N ASN A 417 -2.12 -7.31 -25.79
CA ASN A 417 -1.06 -6.48 -25.22
C ASN A 417 -0.48 -7.17 -23.98
N ALA A 418 0.81 -7.55 -24.02
CA ALA A 418 1.48 -8.24 -22.91
C ALA A 418 1.73 -7.33 -21.69
N ASP A 419 1.60 -6.01 -21.84
CA ASP A 419 1.73 -5.05 -20.75
C ASP A 419 0.38 -4.69 -20.10
N ALA A 420 -0.73 -5.18 -20.66
CA ALA A 420 -2.06 -5.00 -20.09
C ALA A 420 -2.21 -5.68 -18.72
N THR A 421 -3.17 -5.21 -17.94
CA THR A 421 -3.59 -5.82 -16.69
C THR A 421 -5.00 -6.39 -16.82
N ILE A 422 -5.15 -7.67 -16.50
CA ILE A 422 -6.46 -8.32 -16.36
C ILE A 422 -6.82 -8.37 -14.87
N THR A 423 -7.90 -7.69 -14.50
CA THR A 423 -8.51 -7.73 -13.17
C THR A 423 -9.70 -8.67 -13.16
N ILE A 424 -9.75 -9.63 -12.25
CA ILE A 424 -10.89 -10.52 -12.04
C ILE A 424 -11.33 -10.39 -10.59
N LYS A 425 -12.61 -10.07 -10.35
CA LYS A 425 -13.07 -9.80 -8.98
C LYS A 425 -14.47 -10.29 -8.66
N ASN A 426 -14.76 -10.42 -7.37
CA ASN A 426 -16.10 -10.58 -6.79
C ASN A 426 -16.89 -11.79 -7.27
N GLY A 427 -16.39 -13.03 -7.14
CA GLY A 427 -17.21 -14.20 -7.49
C GLY A 427 -16.42 -15.47 -7.64
N ALA A 428 -16.86 -16.37 -8.51
CA ALA A 428 -16.21 -17.66 -8.72
C ALA A 428 -15.74 -17.87 -10.15
N VAL A 429 -14.59 -18.54 -10.30
CA VAL A 429 -14.09 -19.01 -11.60
C VAL A 429 -13.89 -20.51 -11.56
N THR A 430 -14.31 -21.19 -12.61
CA THR A 430 -14.12 -22.62 -12.78
C THR A 430 -13.84 -22.96 -14.24
N SER A 431 -13.58 -24.24 -14.50
CA SER A 431 -13.30 -24.75 -15.83
C SER A 431 -13.74 -26.19 -16.01
N THR A 432 -14.14 -26.54 -17.24
CA THR A 432 -14.36 -27.95 -17.66
C THR A 432 -13.10 -28.63 -18.19
N GLY A 433 -11.93 -28.01 -18.05
CA GLY A 433 -10.63 -28.54 -18.45
C GLY A 433 -10.44 -29.99 -18.02
N ASN A 434 -9.81 -30.77 -18.90
CA ASN A 434 -9.82 -32.23 -18.81
C ASN A 434 -9.02 -32.75 -17.59
N SER A 435 -9.73 -33.39 -16.65
CA SER A 435 -9.17 -34.00 -15.44
C SER A 435 -8.48 -35.36 -15.68
N ALA A 436 -8.48 -35.89 -16.90
CA ALA A 436 -7.99 -37.23 -17.23
C ALA A 436 -6.58 -37.27 -17.87
N THR A 437 -5.88 -36.13 -17.95
CA THR A 437 -4.56 -36.00 -18.62
C THR A 437 -3.52 -35.29 -17.74
N THR A 438 -2.38 -34.88 -18.31
CA THR A 438 -1.31 -34.16 -17.58
C THR A 438 -1.86 -32.98 -16.79
N TRP A 439 -1.27 -32.73 -15.62
CA TRP A 439 -1.75 -31.82 -14.58
C TRP A 439 -2.13 -30.41 -15.08
N ASN A 440 -1.39 -29.85 -16.04
CA ASN A 440 -1.57 -28.48 -16.55
C ASN A 440 -2.87 -28.23 -17.33
N ILE A 441 -3.61 -29.27 -17.69
CA ILE A 441 -4.84 -29.16 -18.50
C ILE A 441 -6.09 -28.95 -17.63
N ASN A 442 -6.01 -29.28 -16.34
CA ASN A 442 -7.12 -29.11 -15.40
C ASN A 442 -7.18 -27.70 -14.79
N ASP A 443 -6.09 -26.94 -14.88
CA ASP A 443 -5.93 -25.65 -14.23
C ASP A 443 -6.61 -24.51 -14.99
N VAL A 444 -7.08 -23.50 -14.26
CA VAL A 444 -7.34 -22.16 -14.81
C VAL A 444 -6.01 -21.45 -14.92
N THR A 445 -5.54 -21.25 -16.15
CA THR A 445 -4.20 -20.75 -16.46
C THR A 445 -4.24 -19.26 -16.83
N PHE A 446 -3.37 -18.49 -16.19
CA PHE A 446 -3.14 -17.06 -16.42
C PHE A 446 -1.78 -16.87 -17.07
N ALA A 447 -1.77 -16.29 -18.28
CA ALA A 447 -0.59 -16.20 -19.13
C ALA A 447 -0.35 -14.78 -19.67
N ASN A 448 0.86 -14.53 -20.16
CA ASN A 448 1.28 -13.43 -21.05
C ASN A 448 1.13 -11.96 -20.55
N CYS A 449 0.41 -11.67 -19.47
CA CYS A 449 0.18 -10.29 -19.01
C CYS A 449 0.19 -10.15 -17.47
N ASN A 450 -0.11 -8.95 -16.97
CA ASN A 450 -0.26 -8.70 -15.55
C ASN A 450 -1.66 -9.10 -15.07
N TYR A 451 -1.78 -9.50 -13.81
CA TYR A 451 -3.06 -9.92 -13.22
C TYR A 451 -3.29 -9.31 -11.84
N VAL A 452 -4.54 -8.92 -11.60
CA VAL A 452 -5.08 -8.57 -10.28
C VAL A 452 -6.31 -9.44 -10.03
N ILE A 453 -6.34 -10.16 -8.91
CA ILE A 453 -7.42 -11.08 -8.58
C ILE A 453 -7.90 -10.77 -7.17
N GLU A 454 -9.17 -10.38 -7.02
CA GLU A 454 -9.69 -9.82 -5.76
C GLU A 454 -11.03 -10.44 -5.38
N ASN A 455 -11.12 -11.02 -4.18
CA ASN A 455 -12.38 -11.61 -3.70
C ASN A 455 -12.93 -12.68 -4.68
N VAL A 456 -12.06 -13.62 -5.09
CA VAL A 456 -12.38 -14.66 -6.07
C VAL A 456 -12.22 -16.05 -5.47
N THR A 457 -13.20 -16.91 -5.72
CA THR A 457 -13.14 -18.35 -5.46
C THR A 457 -12.87 -19.13 -6.75
N PHE A 458 -11.70 -19.76 -6.86
CA PHE A 458 -11.43 -20.74 -7.89
C PHE A 458 -11.95 -22.12 -7.45
N ASN A 459 -12.84 -22.72 -8.23
CA ASN A 459 -13.32 -24.09 -8.02
C ASN A 459 -12.49 -25.13 -8.78
N LYS A 460 -11.25 -24.76 -9.10
CA LYS A 460 -10.23 -25.50 -9.81
C LYS A 460 -8.85 -25.03 -9.37
N GLU A 461 -7.85 -25.84 -9.68
CA GLU A 461 -6.45 -25.47 -9.65
C GLU A 461 -6.17 -24.23 -10.50
N VAL A 462 -5.16 -23.46 -10.11
CA VAL A 462 -4.72 -22.23 -10.77
C VAL A 462 -3.28 -22.35 -11.24
N ALA A 463 -2.98 -21.84 -12.42
CA ALA A 463 -1.65 -21.83 -13.01
C ALA A 463 -1.23 -20.41 -13.42
N LEU A 464 -0.06 -19.96 -12.97
CA LEU A 464 0.56 -18.69 -13.34
C LEU A 464 1.75 -18.94 -14.27
N THR A 465 1.61 -18.54 -15.53
CA THR A 465 2.58 -18.81 -16.60
C THR A 465 3.08 -17.53 -17.29
N ASN A 466 2.79 -16.38 -16.69
CA ASN A 466 3.06 -15.03 -17.19
C ASN A 466 4.50 -14.58 -16.92
N ALA A 467 5.41 -14.99 -17.80
CA ALA A 467 6.86 -14.74 -17.69
C ALA A 467 7.22 -13.26 -17.42
N GLY A 468 7.97 -13.02 -16.34
CA GLY A 468 8.46 -11.68 -15.97
C GLY A 468 7.40 -10.64 -15.63
N LYS A 469 6.14 -11.04 -15.43
CA LYS A 469 5.01 -10.14 -15.13
C LYS A 469 4.66 -10.15 -13.64
N SER A 470 3.71 -9.30 -13.23
CA SER A 470 3.20 -9.26 -11.86
C SER A 470 1.84 -9.94 -11.73
N VAL A 471 1.63 -10.62 -10.61
CA VAL A 471 0.32 -11.14 -10.18
C VAL A 471 0.05 -10.68 -8.77
N THR A 472 -1.13 -10.10 -8.53
CA THR A 472 -1.64 -9.77 -7.19
C THR A 472 -2.90 -10.59 -6.93
N MET A 473 -2.95 -11.28 -5.79
CA MET A 473 -4.09 -12.05 -5.31
C MET A 473 -4.48 -11.57 -3.92
N ASN A 474 -5.66 -10.96 -3.77
CA ASN A 474 -6.22 -10.50 -2.50
C ASN A 474 -7.55 -11.22 -2.24
N ASP A 475 -7.74 -11.77 -1.05
CA ASP A 475 -8.98 -12.48 -0.66
C ASP A 475 -9.36 -13.61 -1.64
N VAL A 476 -8.36 -14.41 -2.05
CA VAL A 476 -8.57 -15.49 -3.02
C VAL A 476 -8.76 -16.82 -2.29
N THR A 477 -9.74 -17.62 -2.72
CA THR A 477 -9.89 -19.01 -2.29
C THR A 477 -9.65 -19.94 -3.47
N ILE A 478 -8.80 -20.95 -3.32
CA ILE A 478 -8.57 -22.00 -4.32
C ILE A 478 -9.04 -23.34 -3.76
N ASN A 479 -10.15 -23.84 -4.30
CA ASN A 479 -10.70 -25.16 -4.03
C ASN A 479 -10.20 -26.14 -5.10
N GLY A 480 -8.97 -26.65 -4.91
CA GLY A 480 -8.36 -27.61 -5.82
C GLY A 480 -9.13 -28.93 -5.86
N THR A 481 -9.30 -29.48 -7.06
CA THR A 481 -10.11 -30.68 -7.33
C THR A 481 -9.29 -31.94 -7.62
N GLY A 482 -8.02 -31.78 -7.97
CA GLY A 482 -7.03 -32.80 -8.18
C GLY A 482 -6.14 -33.04 -6.95
N ASP A 483 -5.11 -33.87 -7.14
CA ASP A 483 -4.21 -34.31 -6.08
C ASP A 483 -2.75 -33.84 -6.30
N TYR A 484 -2.55 -32.86 -7.20
CA TYR A 484 -1.26 -32.27 -7.53
C TYR A 484 -0.96 -31.04 -6.65
N TYR A 485 -1.31 -29.84 -7.11
CA TYR A 485 -1.12 -28.56 -6.40
C TYR A 485 -2.31 -27.65 -6.68
N ALA A 486 -2.71 -26.86 -5.68
CA ALA A 486 -3.76 -25.86 -5.84
C ALA A 486 -3.31 -24.68 -6.70
N LEU A 487 -2.06 -24.22 -6.54
CA LEU A 487 -1.50 -23.11 -7.29
C LEU A 487 -0.15 -23.49 -7.90
N TRP A 488 -0.04 -23.45 -9.22
CA TRP A 488 1.21 -23.61 -9.93
C TRP A 488 1.77 -22.27 -10.37
N ILE A 489 3.07 -22.09 -10.24
CA ILE A 489 3.80 -20.90 -10.67
C ILE A 489 4.97 -21.38 -11.53
N SER A 490 4.95 -21.11 -12.84
CA SER A 490 6.08 -21.46 -13.70
C SER A 490 7.32 -20.66 -13.29
N ALA A 491 8.50 -21.27 -13.24
CA ALA A 491 9.74 -20.58 -12.93
C ALA A 491 10.21 -19.68 -14.10
N LYS A 492 9.50 -18.59 -14.39
CA LYS A 492 9.73 -17.67 -15.51
C LYS A 492 9.97 -16.22 -15.06
N GLY A 493 10.41 -16.00 -13.83
CA GLY A 493 10.82 -14.68 -13.35
C GLY A 493 9.69 -13.75 -12.90
N GLN A 494 8.44 -14.21 -12.79
CA GLN A 494 7.35 -13.36 -12.30
C GLN A 494 7.45 -13.05 -10.81
N THR A 495 6.83 -11.93 -10.43
CA THR A 495 6.59 -11.54 -9.04
C THR A 495 5.12 -11.79 -8.68
N VAL A 496 4.88 -12.58 -7.64
CA VAL A 496 3.55 -12.92 -7.15
C VAL A 496 3.39 -12.33 -5.76
N LYS A 497 2.35 -11.51 -5.58
CA LYS A 497 1.94 -10.92 -4.30
C LYS A 497 0.62 -11.53 -3.89
N VAL A 498 0.56 -12.02 -2.67
CA VAL A 498 -0.59 -12.75 -2.14
C VAL A 498 -0.92 -12.21 -0.75
N ASP A 499 -2.18 -11.86 -0.56
CA ASP A 499 -2.75 -11.54 0.75
C ASP A 499 -4.10 -12.26 0.93
N ASN A 500 -4.28 -12.89 2.08
CA ASN A 500 -5.48 -13.67 2.42
C ASN A 500 -5.85 -14.76 1.40
N LEU A 501 -4.87 -15.55 0.94
CA LEU A 501 -5.12 -16.74 0.12
C LEU A 501 -5.55 -17.92 0.99
N LYS A 502 -6.64 -18.58 0.61
CA LYS A 502 -7.12 -19.82 1.25
C LYS A 502 -7.03 -20.97 0.26
N ILE A 503 -6.16 -21.94 0.54
CA ILE A 503 -6.05 -23.15 -0.28
C ILE A 503 -6.79 -24.30 0.41
N ASN A 504 -7.72 -24.92 -0.31
CA ASN A 504 -8.41 -26.15 0.08
C ASN A 504 -8.19 -27.22 -1.00
N THR A 505 -7.34 -28.21 -0.74
CA THR A 505 -7.08 -29.27 -1.73
C THR A 505 -6.67 -30.61 -1.09
N SER A 506 -6.90 -31.70 -1.82
CA SER A 506 -6.32 -33.01 -1.49
C SER A 506 -4.86 -33.13 -1.93
N GLY A 507 -4.39 -32.22 -2.79
CA GLY A 507 -3.01 -32.13 -3.26
C GLY A 507 -2.10 -31.36 -2.31
N ARG A 508 -1.14 -30.65 -2.90
CA ARG A 508 -0.19 -29.72 -2.27
C ARG A 508 -0.70 -28.28 -2.40
N GLY A 509 -0.08 -27.35 -1.67
CA GLY A 509 -0.42 -25.93 -1.78
C GLY A 509 0.08 -25.32 -3.10
N ILE A 510 1.14 -24.54 -2.99
CA ILE A 510 1.78 -23.82 -4.09
C ILE A 510 2.97 -24.65 -4.61
N LYS A 511 3.12 -24.72 -5.93
CA LYS A 511 4.31 -25.29 -6.59
C LYS A 511 4.96 -24.25 -7.50
N ILE A 512 6.20 -23.88 -7.21
CA ILE A 512 7.07 -23.15 -8.13
C ILE A 512 7.86 -24.20 -8.93
N ASP A 513 7.63 -24.31 -10.23
CA ASP A 513 8.21 -25.37 -11.07
C ASP A 513 8.74 -24.85 -12.39
N GLU A 514 9.88 -25.37 -12.83
CA GLU A 514 10.45 -25.15 -14.16
C GLU A 514 9.97 -26.15 -15.21
N GLN A 515 9.08 -27.09 -14.86
CA GLN A 515 8.48 -27.99 -15.83
C GLN A 515 7.82 -27.20 -16.98
N TYR A 516 8.17 -27.56 -18.22
CA TYR A 516 7.75 -26.88 -19.45
C TYR A 516 8.28 -25.45 -19.62
N VAL A 517 9.42 -25.13 -18.99
CA VAL A 517 10.10 -23.83 -19.14
C VAL A 517 11.44 -24.01 -19.86
N ASP A 518 11.58 -23.39 -21.04
CA ASP A 518 12.81 -23.45 -21.84
C ASP A 518 13.97 -22.64 -21.23
N ALA A 519 13.65 -21.54 -20.55
CA ALA A 519 14.61 -20.65 -19.89
C ALA A 519 14.12 -20.31 -18.48
N PRO A 520 14.46 -21.15 -17.48
CA PRO A 520 14.06 -20.92 -16.10
C PRO A 520 14.61 -19.59 -15.57
N ALA A 521 13.82 -18.90 -14.75
CA ALA A 521 14.19 -17.66 -14.08
C ALA A 521 13.55 -17.60 -12.68
N MET A 522 14.29 -17.03 -11.73
CA MET A 522 13.93 -16.98 -10.31
C MET A 522 12.59 -16.26 -10.08
N VAL A 523 11.66 -16.94 -9.43
CA VAL A 523 10.36 -16.38 -9.01
C VAL A 523 10.48 -15.68 -7.67
N THR A 524 9.76 -14.58 -7.51
CA THR A 524 9.56 -13.92 -6.19
C THR A 524 8.12 -14.12 -5.74
N LEU A 525 7.93 -14.74 -4.57
CA LEU A 525 6.63 -14.92 -3.92
C LEU A 525 6.59 -14.12 -2.62
N ASN A 526 5.67 -13.17 -2.50
CA ASN A 526 5.36 -12.45 -1.27
C ASN A 526 3.99 -12.91 -0.79
N ILE A 527 3.91 -13.48 0.41
CA ILE A 527 2.67 -14.09 0.90
C ILE A 527 2.40 -13.69 2.35
N ASN A 528 1.18 -13.24 2.62
CA ASN A 528 0.72 -12.81 3.95
C ASN A 528 -0.69 -13.35 4.22
N ASN A 529 -1.05 -13.46 5.50
CA ASN A 529 -2.41 -13.76 5.97
C ASN A 529 -3.09 -14.99 5.32
N SER A 530 -2.31 -15.94 4.80
CA SER A 530 -2.80 -17.03 3.95
C SER A 530 -2.91 -18.35 4.70
N ALA A 531 -3.96 -19.14 4.44
CA ALA A 531 -4.21 -20.42 5.10
C ALA A 531 -4.14 -21.59 4.12
N PHE A 532 -3.47 -22.67 4.54
CA PHE A 532 -3.22 -23.85 3.73
C PHE A 532 -3.86 -25.10 4.33
N LYS A 533 -4.89 -25.61 3.66
CA LYS A 533 -5.50 -26.91 3.95
C LYS A 533 -5.15 -27.90 2.84
N THR A 534 -4.17 -28.75 3.09
CA THR A 534 -3.63 -29.70 2.11
C THR A 534 -3.50 -31.10 2.72
N SER A 535 -3.62 -32.14 1.88
CA SER A 535 -3.37 -33.52 2.34
C SER A 535 -1.95 -34.01 2.04
N LYS A 536 -1.21 -33.29 1.19
CA LYS A 536 0.18 -33.59 0.82
C LYS A 536 1.08 -32.38 1.11
N LYS A 537 2.38 -32.66 1.29
CA LYS A 537 3.39 -31.64 1.57
C LYS A 537 3.74 -30.94 0.27
N ALA A 538 3.96 -29.63 0.23
CA ALA A 538 4.04 -28.65 1.32
C ALA A 538 3.02 -27.52 1.11
N ALA A 539 3.04 -26.49 1.98
CA ALA A 539 2.37 -25.22 1.69
C ALA A 539 2.98 -24.57 0.43
N VAL A 540 4.32 -24.52 0.33
CA VAL A 540 5.04 -24.10 -0.88
C VAL A 540 6.12 -25.12 -1.22
N MET A 541 6.17 -25.56 -2.47
CA MET A 541 7.21 -26.47 -2.96
C MET A 541 7.95 -25.83 -4.13
N VAL A 542 9.29 -25.90 -4.11
CA VAL A 542 10.16 -25.29 -5.12
C VAL A 542 10.90 -26.38 -5.88
N LYS A 543 10.78 -26.36 -7.21
CA LYS A 543 11.54 -27.17 -8.16
C LYS A 543 12.07 -26.26 -9.26
N SER A 544 13.20 -25.62 -9.03
CA SER A 544 13.86 -24.80 -10.04
C SER A 544 15.37 -24.73 -9.83
N VAL A 545 16.14 -24.83 -10.93
CA VAL A 545 17.58 -24.62 -10.95
C VAL A 545 17.98 -23.17 -10.70
N GLU A 546 17.07 -22.22 -10.85
CA GLU A 546 17.27 -20.81 -10.52
C GLU A 546 16.78 -20.45 -9.10
N GLY A 547 16.24 -21.42 -8.37
CA GLY A 547 15.70 -21.22 -7.03
C GLY A 547 14.44 -20.35 -7.01
N ALA A 548 14.18 -19.74 -5.85
CA ALA A 548 13.06 -18.85 -5.63
C ALA A 548 13.37 -17.92 -4.44
N THR A 549 12.80 -16.72 -4.45
CA THR A 549 12.73 -15.87 -3.25
C THR A 549 11.31 -15.94 -2.69
N ILE A 550 11.18 -16.40 -1.45
CA ILE A 550 9.90 -16.52 -0.73
C ILE A 550 9.97 -15.61 0.49
N ASN A 551 9.17 -14.55 0.45
CA ASN A 551 8.95 -13.66 1.58
C ASN A 551 7.66 -14.11 2.28
N TRP A 552 7.83 -14.91 3.32
CA TRP A 552 6.77 -15.43 4.17
C TRP A 552 6.48 -14.41 5.27
N GLY A 553 5.44 -13.61 5.07
CA GLY A 553 5.04 -12.61 6.04
C GLY A 553 4.15 -13.15 7.15
N ASP A 554 3.61 -12.23 7.94
CA ASP A 554 2.80 -12.55 9.12
C ASP A 554 1.42 -13.11 8.74
N GLY A 555 0.79 -13.79 9.70
CA GLY A 555 -0.59 -14.27 9.58
C GLY A 555 -0.78 -15.50 8.69
N ASN A 556 0.27 -16.06 8.09
CA ASN A 556 0.18 -17.30 7.33
C ASN A 556 0.03 -18.52 8.24
N ASP A 557 -0.87 -19.44 7.89
CA ASP A 557 -1.24 -20.61 8.68
C ASP A 557 -1.07 -21.92 7.87
N ILE A 558 -0.21 -22.80 8.38
CA ILE A 558 0.06 -24.13 7.82
C ILE A 558 -0.39 -25.27 8.75
N SER A 559 -1.17 -24.97 9.80
CA SER A 559 -1.63 -25.96 10.77
C SER A 559 -2.48 -27.08 10.14
N GLU A 560 -3.10 -26.81 8.99
CA GLU A 560 -3.89 -27.78 8.21
C GLU A 560 -3.12 -28.36 6.98
N VAL A 561 -1.79 -28.23 6.94
CA VAL A 561 -0.92 -28.95 6.00
C VAL A 561 -0.61 -30.33 6.60
N ASN A 562 -1.51 -31.29 6.42
CA ASN A 562 -1.55 -32.55 7.18
C ASN A 562 -0.26 -33.38 7.19
N SER A 563 0.54 -33.27 6.14
CA SER A 563 1.78 -34.03 5.99
C SER A 563 3.01 -33.37 6.61
N ASP A 564 2.95 -32.05 6.83
CA ASP A 564 4.04 -31.26 7.42
C ASP A 564 3.51 -29.86 7.81
N SER A 565 3.20 -29.69 9.09
CA SER A 565 2.72 -28.42 9.66
C SER A 565 3.84 -27.58 10.26
N GLU A 566 5.10 -27.96 10.05
CA GLU A 566 6.27 -27.26 10.60
C GLU A 566 7.08 -26.56 9.51
N PHE A 567 7.36 -27.26 8.39
CA PHE A 567 8.07 -26.69 7.26
C PHE A 567 7.09 -26.17 6.20
N ALA A 568 6.89 -24.86 6.19
CA ALA A 568 6.07 -24.20 5.18
C ALA A 568 6.61 -24.41 3.76
N VAL A 569 7.95 -24.35 3.61
CA VAL A 569 8.61 -24.41 2.31
C VAL A 569 9.39 -25.71 2.16
N TRP A 570 9.24 -26.37 1.02
CA TRP A 570 10.02 -27.54 0.64
C TRP A 570 10.77 -27.31 -0.67
N VAL A 571 12.03 -27.74 -0.73
CA VAL A 571 12.77 -27.90 -1.99
C VAL A 571 12.59 -29.34 -2.46
N ASP A 572 12.09 -29.50 -3.67
CA ASP A 572 11.87 -30.79 -4.33
C ASP A 572 13.19 -31.56 -4.49
N GLU A 573 13.14 -32.90 -4.42
CA GLU A 573 14.34 -33.75 -4.49
C GLU A 573 15.13 -33.50 -5.79
N ASP A 574 14.44 -33.25 -6.90
CA ASP A 574 15.06 -32.98 -8.20
C ASP A 574 15.82 -31.64 -8.23
N ALA A 575 15.54 -30.73 -7.28
CA ALA A 575 16.17 -29.42 -7.16
C ALA A 575 17.11 -29.29 -5.94
N LYS A 576 17.39 -30.39 -5.23
CA LYS A 576 18.19 -30.37 -3.99
C LYS A 576 19.59 -29.78 -4.15
N ASP A 577 20.24 -29.99 -5.30
CA ASP A 577 21.57 -29.45 -5.59
C ASP A 577 21.56 -27.92 -5.77
N TYR A 578 20.38 -27.32 -5.91
CA TYR A 578 20.16 -25.88 -6.05
C TYR A 578 19.44 -25.27 -4.83
N ALA A 579 19.28 -26.02 -3.74
CA ALA A 579 18.61 -25.54 -2.53
C ALA A 579 19.23 -24.25 -1.96
N ASN A 580 20.53 -24.04 -2.17
CA ASN A 580 21.23 -22.82 -1.78
C ASN A 580 20.78 -21.55 -2.53
N LYS A 581 20.06 -21.69 -3.65
CA LYS A 581 19.44 -20.57 -4.39
C LYS A 581 18.00 -20.28 -3.92
N VAL A 582 17.42 -21.11 -3.05
CA VAL A 582 16.10 -20.88 -2.48
C VAL A 582 16.26 -20.03 -1.22
N VAL A 583 15.80 -18.78 -1.29
CA VAL A 583 15.84 -17.83 -0.19
C VAL A 583 14.45 -17.77 0.44
N VAL A 584 14.35 -18.14 1.71
CA VAL A 584 13.10 -18.10 2.48
C VAL A 584 13.28 -17.15 3.67
N ASN A 585 12.47 -16.10 3.70
CA ASN A 585 12.41 -15.15 4.80
C ASN A 585 11.11 -15.40 5.58
N GLY A 586 11.18 -15.58 6.89
CA GLY A 586 10.01 -15.70 7.77
C GLY A 586 9.39 -17.10 7.93
N ALA A 587 9.98 -18.16 7.35
CA ALA A 587 9.52 -19.54 7.53
C ALA A 587 10.65 -20.58 7.52
N TYR A 588 10.35 -21.78 8.01
CA TYR A 588 11.25 -22.94 7.92
C TYR A 588 11.19 -23.61 6.54
N VAL A 589 12.34 -24.12 6.11
CA VAL A 589 12.54 -24.78 4.81
C VAL A 589 13.13 -26.18 5.00
N LYS A 590 12.66 -27.14 4.18
CA LYS A 590 13.13 -28.52 4.14
C LYS A 590 13.54 -28.94 2.73
N VAL A 591 14.69 -29.58 2.59
CA VAL A 591 15.12 -30.16 1.31
C VAL A 591 14.73 -31.63 1.25
N GLU A 592 13.97 -32.03 0.24
CA GLU A 592 13.53 -33.42 0.11
C GLU A 592 14.70 -34.37 -0.16
N GLY A 593 14.65 -35.54 0.47
CA GLY A 593 15.72 -36.56 0.38
C GLY A 593 16.92 -36.29 1.30
N THR A 594 16.86 -35.28 2.16
CA THR A 594 17.89 -34.96 3.17
C THR A 594 17.43 -35.32 4.59
N GLY A 595 18.36 -35.22 5.55
CA GLY A 595 18.07 -35.42 6.97
C GLY A 595 17.52 -34.18 7.70
N ASP A 596 17.11 -33.14 6.97
CA ASP A 596 16.61 -31.87 7.51
C ASP A 596 15.46 -32.11 8.50
N ASP A 597 15.59 -31.58 9.72
CA ASP A 597 14.64 -31.79 10.82
C ASP A 597 14.51 -30.56 11.72
N ILE A 598 13.34 -30.42 12.37
CA ILE A 598 13.10 -29.42 13.41
C ILE A 598 13.21 -30.11 14.78
N ILE A 599 14.11 -29.59 15.61
CA ILE A 599 14.33 -30.07 16.97
C ILE A 599 13.75 -29.02 17.92
N SER A 600 12.54 -29.29 18.41
CA SER A 600 11.90 -28.49 19.46
C SER A 600 12.56 -28.74 20.81
N VAL A 601 12.85 -27.68 21.53
CA VAL A 601 13.60 -27.72 22.78
C VAL A 601 12.85 -26.94 23.86
N GLY A 602 12.46 -27.66 24.91
CA GLY A 602 11.81 -27.05 26.06
C GLY A 602 12.61 -27.08 27.36
N ASN A 603 13.76 -27.73 27.43
CA ASN A 603 14.54 -27.74 28.66
C ASN A 603 16.05 -27.70 28.41
N ALA A 604 16.80 -27.45 29.48
CA ALA A 604 18.25 -27.31 29.42
C ALA A 604 18.97 -28.55 28.89
N GLN A 605 18.49 -29.74 29.24
CA GLN A 605 19.11 -30.99 28.81
C GLN A 605 18.88 -31.25 27.32
N ASP A 606 17.66 -31.00 26.84
CA ASP A 606 17.33 -31.12 25.42
C ASP A 606 18.08 -30.09 24.58
N LEU A 607 18.23 -28.86 25.08
CA LEU A 607 19.04 -27.83 24.44
C LEU A 607 20.50 -28.30 24.30
N LYS A 608 21.08 -28.79 25.39
CA LYS A 608 22.44 -29.32 25.39
C LYS A 608 22.58 -30.50 24.43
N ASN A 609 21.62 -31.40 24.39
CA ASN A 609 21.64 -32.56 23.49
C ASN A 609 21.56 -32.10 22.03
N ALA A 610 20.60 -31.23 21.69
CA ALA A 610 20.40 -30.70 20.35
C ALA A 610 21.68 -30.03 19.83
N LEU A 611 22.27 -29.11 20.60
CA LEU A 611 23.49 -28.40 20.20
C LEU A 611 24.68 -29.34 19.95
N ASN A 612 24.78 -30.46 20.68
CA ASN A 612 25.85 -31.45 20.50
C ASN A 612 25.59 -32.46 19.38
N SER A 613 24.36 -32.54 18.83
CA SER A 613 23.98 -33.58 17.86
C SER A 613 23.51 -33.04 16.50
N LEU A 614 23.68 -31.75 16.21
CA LEU A 614 23.19 -31.19 14.93
C LEU A 614 23.97 -31.72 13.74
N VAL A 615 23.22 -32.01 12.69
CA VAL A 615 23.72 -32.31 11.34
C VAL A 615 23.27 -31.21 10.38
N ALA A 616 23.82 -31.22 9.17
CA ALA A 616 23.39 -30.30 8.12
C ALA A 616 21.88 -30.43 7.88
N GLY A 617 21.19 -29.29 7.79
CA GLY A 617 19.75 -29.22 7.60
C GLY A 617 18.93 -28.96 8.87
N ASN A 618 19.50 -29.22 10.04
CA ASN A 618 18.74 -29.15 11.28
C ASN A 618 18.42 -27.70 11.68
N THR A 619 17.19 -27.53 12.17
CA THR A 619 16.73 -26.31 12.82
C THR A 619 16.40 -26.62 14.28
N VAL A 620 17.11 -25.99 15.22
CA VAL A 620 16.76 -26.03 16.65
C VAL A 620 15.85 -24.87 16.97
N VAL A 621 14.73 -25.14 17.64
CA VAL A 621 13.74 -24.14 18.02
C VAL A 621 13.47 -24.24 19.51
N LEU A 622 13.56 -23.13 20.24
CA LEU A 622 13.06 -23.10 21.61
C LEU A 622 11.53 -23.01 21.58
N ASP A 623 10.83 -23.86 22.35
CA ASP A 623 9.37 -23.80 22.51
C ASP A 623 8.93 -23.17 23.85
N GLN A 624 9.89 -22.90 24.73
CA GLN A 624 9.71 -22.18 25.98
C GLN A 624 11.03 -21.57 26.48
N ASP A 625 10.92 -20.71 27.49
CA ASP A 625 12.09 -20.16 28.19
C ASP A 625 12.87 -21.27 28.91
N ILE A 626 14.20 -21.18 28.88
CA ILE A 626 15.13 -22.15 29.47
C ILE A 626 15.91 -21.51 30.63
N ASP A 627 15.92 -22.14 31.80
CA ASP A 627 16.73 -21.71 32.96
C ASP A 627 17.95 -22.63 33.12
N LEU A 628 19.15 -22.04 33.08
CA LEU A 628 20.44 -22.71 33.23
C LEU A 628 21.12 -22.43 34.59
N THR A 629 20.47 -21.73 35.52
CA THR A 629 21.10 -21.24 36.77
C THR A 629 21.76 -22.34 37.62
N ASN A 630 21.22 -23.56 37.59
CA ASN A 630 21.74 -24.71 38.34
C ASN A 630 22.35 -25.79 37.43
N GLU A 631 22.56 -25.47 36.16
CA GLU A 631 23.08 -26.38 35.17
C GLU A 631 24.58 -26.19 34.99
N THR A 632 25.32 -27.29 34.92
CA THR A 632 26.71 -27.23 34.46
C THR A 632 26.70 -27.12 32.95
N TRP A 633 27.04 -25.96 32.39
CA TRP A 633 26.98 -25.75 30.94
C TRP A 633 28.33 -25.96 30.25
N GLU A 634 28.38 -26.95 29.38
CA GLU A 634 29.51 -27.22 28.49
C GLU A 634 28.95 -27.88 27.23
N VAL A 635 29.26 -27.31 26.06
CA VAL A 635 28.92 -27.87 24.75
C VAL A 635 30.22 -28.18 24.01
N ALA A 636 30.38 -29.45 23.62
CA ALA A 636 31.61 -29.94 23.03
C ALA A 636 31.62 -29.58 21.55
N ALA A 637 32.11 -28.38 21.25
CA ALA A 637 32.24 -27.84 19.90
C ALA A 637 31.01 -28.10 19.01
N PRO A 638 29.86 -27.45 19.28
CA PRO A 638 28.63 -27.70 18.53
C PRO A 638 28.88 -27.63 17.01
N TRP A 639 28.15 -28.45 16.26
CA TRP A 639 28.04 -28.34 14.79
C TRP A 639 29.33 -28.71 14.01
N GLN A 640 30.15 -29.63 14.55
CA GLN A 640 31.32 -30.20 13.84
C GLN A 640 30.91 -31.06 12.63
N GLY A 641 31.49 -30.81 11.45
CA GLY A 641 31.31 -31.63 10.23
C GLY A 641 31.04 -30.82 8.97
N SER A 642 30.62 -31.47 7.88
CA SER A 642 30.17 -30.86 6.61
C SER A 642 28.79 -30.18 6.76
N SER A 643 28.65 -29.26 7.70
CA SER A 643 27.39 -28.65 8.14
C SER A 643 26.93 -27.52 7.21
N THR A 644 26.46 -27.82 6.00
CA THR A 644 26.24 -26.75 5.00
C THR A 644 25.09 -25.77 5.30
N ASN A 645 24.14 -26.06 6.20
CA ASN A 645 23.04 -25.16 6.59
C ASN A 645 22.47 -25.56 7.98
N VAL A 646 22.61 -24.76 9.03
CA VAL A 646 22.04 -25.03 10.36
C VAL A 646 21.35 -23.77 10.91
N VAL A 647 20.20 -23.93 11.55
CA VAL A 647 19.45 -22.83 12.18
C VAL A 647 19.30 -23.08 13.68
N PHE A 648 19.54 -22.04 14.48
CA PHE A 648 19.11 -21.98 15.88
C PHE A 648 18.18 -20.79 16.06
N ASP A 649 16.89 -21.07 16.20
CA ASP A 649 15.84 -20.08 16.41
C ASP A 649 15.42 -20.09 17.88
N GLY A 650 15.64 -18.97 18.57
CA GLY A 650 15.18 -18.80 19.94
C GLY A 650 13.66 -18.67 20.06
N GLY A 651 12.92 -18.51 18.95
CA GLY A 651 11.45 -18.39 18.99
C GLY A 651 10.93 -17.16 19.76
N GLY A 652 11.80 -16.21 20.09
CA GLY A 652 11.52 -15.10 21.01
C GLY A 652 11.68 -15.45 22.49
N HIS A 653 12.07 -16.68 22.82
CA HIS A 653 12.28 -17.17 24.18
C HIS A 653 13.61 -16.75 24.78
N LYS A 654 13.68 -16.90 26.10
CA LYS A 654 14.83 -16.53 26.92
C LYS A 654 15.63 -17.76 27.36
N ILE A 655 16.95 -17.61 27.42
CA ILE A 655 17.83 -18.50 28.18
C ILE A 655 18.44 -17.70 29.33
N THR A 656 18.17 -18.12 30.57
CA THR A 656 18.60 -17.40 31.79
C THR A 656 19.69 -18.14 32.55
N GLY A 657 20.60 -17.40 33.18
CA GLY A 657 21.51 -17.95 34.20
C GLY A 657 22.68 -18.77 33.63
N LEU A 658 22.99 -18.61 32.33
CA LEU A 658 24.10 -19.28 31.69
C LEU A 658 25.41 -19.03 32.45
N THR A 659 26.01 -20.10 32.96
CA THR A 659 27.33 -20.06 33.60
C THR A 659 28.29 -21.00 32.88
N THR A 660 29.42 -20.48 32.38
CA THR A 660 30.46 -21.28 31.72
C THR A 660 31.84 -21.03 32.31
N ASN A 661 32.69 -22.07 32.30
CA ASN A 661 34.07 -22.01 32.74
C ASN A 661 34.98 -22.78 31.76
N GLY A 662 36.07 -22.17 31.29
CA GLY A 662 37.05 -22.82 30.41
C GLY A 662 37.60 -21.90 29.32
N ALA A 663 38.30 -22.46 28.32
CA ALA A 663 38.94 -21.67 27.26
C ALA A 663 37.96 -20.97 26.30
N TYR A 664 36.76 -21.54 26.10
CA TYR A 664 35.77 -21.07 25.12
C TYR A 664 34.40 -20.85 25.79
N GLY A 665 34.21 -19.65 26.31
CA GLY A 665 33.02 -19.30 27.08
C GLY A 665 31.86 -18.79 26.23
N GLY A 666 30.65 -19.27 26.51
CA GLY A 666 29.41 -18.87 25.81
C GLY A 666 28.43 -20.01 25.64
N LEU A 667 27.19 -19.71 25.23
CA LEU A 667 26.15 -20.72 25.02
C LEU A 667 26.61 -21.82 24.06
N LEU A 668 27.28 -21.42 22.98
CA LEU A 668 27.77 -22.28 21.91
C LEU A 668 29.28 -22.61 22.04
N GLY A 669 29.97 -22.08 23.05
CA GLY A 669 31.40 -22.33 23.25
C GLY A 669 32.25 -22.05 22.02
N LYS A 670 32.98 -23.07 21.53
CA LYS A 670 33.74 -23.03 20.28
C LYS A 670 32.90 -23.63 19.14
N PHE A 671 32.83 -22.97 17.99
CA PHE A 671 32.04 -23.41 16.85
C PHE A 671 32.88 -23.42 15.55
N ASN A 672 32.65 -24.41 14.67
CA ASN A 672 33.33 -24.56 13.38
C ASN A 672 32.47 -24.01 12.23
N SER A 673 32.86 -22.90 11.61
CA SER A 673 32.07 -22.36 10.50
C SER A 673 32.28 -23.14 9.20
N ASN A 674 31.47 -24.17 8.99
CA ASN A 674 31.29 -24.82 7.71
C ASN A 674 29.86 -24.52 7.25
N GLY A 675 29.65 -24.04 6.02
CA GLY A 675 28.30 -23.73 5.53
C GLY A 675 27.69 -22.41 6.02
N ASN A 676 26.37 -22.31 5.87
CA ASN A 676 25.58 -21.20 6.37
C ASN A 676 24.98 -21.53 7.75
N ILE A 677 25.20 -20.65 8.72
CA ILE A 677 24.62 -20.80 10.06
C ILE A 677 23.79 -19.58 10.36
N THR A 678 22.55 -19.81 10.81
CA THR A 678 21.65 -18.75 11.23
C THR A 678 21.31 -18.91 12.70
N ILE A 679 21.52 -17.87 13.49
CA ILE A 679 21.08 -17.80 14.90
C ILE A 679 20.16 -16.61 15.04
N LYS A 680 18.92 -16.80 15.51
CA LYS A 680 17.96 -15.70 15.55
C LYS A 680 16.99 -15.73 16.73
N ASN A 681 16.34 -14.60 16.99
CA ASN A 681 15.21 -14.45 17.92
C ASN A 681 15.46 -14.99 19.33
N LEU A 682 16.61 -14.68 19.92
CA LEU A 682 17.03 -15.25 21.20
C LEU A 682 17.34 -14.15 22.21
N VAL A 683 16.90 -14.33 23.46
CA VAL A 683 17.31 -13.48 24.58
C VAL A 683 18.16 -14.28 25.56
N LEU A 684 19.35 -13.81 25.89
CA LEU A 684 20.22 -14.35 26.94
C LEU A 684 20.16 -13.42 28.16
N GLU A 685 19.80 -13.94 29.33
CA GLU A 685 19.70 -13.15 30.56
C GLU A 685 20.66 -13.66 31.65
N ASN A 686 21.29 -12.74 32.38
CA ASN A 686 22.16 -13.03 33.53
C ASN A 686 23.31 -14.00 33.19
N VAL A 687 24.09 -13.67 32.16
CA VAL A 687 25.17 -14.50 31.65
C VAL A 687 26.45 -14.30 32.45
N THR A 688 27.07 -15.37 32.93
CA THR A 688 28.38 -15.36 33.62
C THR A 688 29.37 -16.29 32.93
N ILE A 689 30.51 -15.75 32.49
CA ILE A 689 31.50 -16.48 31.72
C ILE A 689 32.88 -16.24 32.34
N THR A 690 33.56 -17.30 32.75
CA THR A 690 34.90 -17.23 33.34
C THR A 690 35.89 -18.05 32.52
N GLY A 691 37.01 -17.45 32.14
CA GLY A 691 38.06 -18.13 31.40
C GLY A 691 39.17 -18.65 32.29
N ASP A 692 39.86 -19.70 31.83
CA ASP A 692 40.94 -20.34 32.59
C ASP A 692 42.30 -19.62 32.49
N ASN A 693 42.40 -18.51 31.75
CA ASN A 693 43.61 -17.67 31.61
C ASN A 693 44.91 -18.40 31.18
N THR A 694 44.86 -19.64 30.69
CA THR A 694 46.08 -20.49 30.57
C THR A 694 46.61 -20.74 29.15
N GLY A 695 45.95 -20.24 28.09
CA GLY A 695 46.34 -20.55 26.69
C GLY A 695 46.17 -19.42 25.66
N GLU A 696 46.81 -19.56 24.49
CA GLU A 696 46.74 -18.60 23.36
C GLU A 696 45.34 -18.48 22.73
N GLU A 697 44.52 -19.53 22.89
CA GLU A 697 43.17 -19.73 22.36
C GLU A 697 42.12 -19.60 23.48
N SER A 698 41.99 -18.40 24.05
CA SER A 698 41.04 -18.13 25.14
C SER A 698 40.08 -17.01 24.78
N SER A 699 38.79 -17.30 24.66
CA SER A 699 37.76 -16.34 24.23
C SER A 699 36.41 -16.56 24.88
N GLY A 700 35.70 -15.46 25.18
CA GLY A 700 34.37 -15.49 25.78
C GLY A 700 33.41 -14.50 25.13
N GLY A 701 32.16 -14.93 24.94
CA GLY A 701 31.03 -14.07 24.61
C GLY A 701 29.71 -14.76 24.95
N ALA A 702 28.64 -14.00 25.21
CA ALA A 702 27.38 -14.59 25.69
C ALA A 702 26.89 -15.75 24.82
N LEU A 703 26.97 -15.54 23.50
CA LEU A 703 26.53 -16.51 22.51
C LEU A 703 27.66 -17.44 22.10
N ILE A 704 28.80 -16.88 21.67
CA ILE A 704 29.90 -17.65 21.08
C ILE A 704 31.24 -17.20 21.68
N GLY A 705 32.05 -18.16 22.10
CA GLY A 705 33.44 -17.91 22.50
C GLY A 705 34.33 -17.75 21.26
N TRP A 706 34.46 -18.83 20.48
CA TRP A 706 35.41 -18.91 19.36
C TRP A 706 34.73 -19.45 18.10
N ILE A 707 35.03 -18.83 16.95
CA ILE A 707 34.63 -19.34 15.63
C ILE A 707 35.89 -19.70 14.85
N GLU A 708 36.00 -20.98 14.52
CA GLU A 708 37.10 -21.54 13.72
C GLU A 708 36.70 -21.63 12.25
N ASN A 709 37.55 -21.12 11.37
CA ASN A 709 37.31 -21.10 9.93
C ASN A 709 38.00 -22.29 9.24
N HIS A 710 37.20 -23.22 8.71
CA HIS A 710 37.70 -24.44 8.04
C HIS A 710 37.82 -24.33 6.51
N GLY A 711 37.75 -23.11 5.96
CA GLY A 711 37.82 -22.85 4.52
C GLY A 711 36.49 -23.01 3.80
N GLY A 712 36.34 -22.34 2.64
CA GLY A 712 35.08 -22.24 1.89
C GLY A 712 34.36 -20.90 2.07
N SER A 713 33.26 -20.68 1.33
CA SER A 713 32.44 -19.46 1.40
C SER A 713 31.38 -19.55 2.51
N SER A 714 31.79 -19.80 3.75
CA SER A 714 30.87 -19.90 4.90
C SER A 714 30.38 -18.52 5.35
N THR A 715 29.10 -18.44 5.74
CA THR A 715 28.47 -17.22 6.27
C THR A 715 27.72 -17.53 7.56
N ILE A 716 27.93 -16.69 8.57
CA ILE A 716 27.16 -16.73 9.82
C ILE A 716 26.23 -15.52 9.84
N THR A 717 24.95 -15.74 10.05
CA THR A 717 23.93 -14.70 10.20
C THR A 717 23.39 -14.74 11.63
N ILE A 718 23.44 -13.61 12.33
CA ILE A 718 22.91 -13.47 13.69
C ILE A 718 21.92 -12.32 13.68
N GLU A 719 20.67 -12.61 14.02
CA GLU A 719 19.55 -11.68 13.85
C GLU A 719 18.69 -11.60 15.12
N ASN A 720 18.40 -10.40 15.62
CA ASN A 720 17.49 -10.23 16.77
C ASN A 720 17.94 -11.08 17.99
N VAL A 721 19.25 -11.11 18.27
CA VAL A 721 19.81 -11.75 19.47
C VAL A 721 20.17 -10.70 20.51
N LYS A 722 19.63 -10.85 21.72
CA LYS A 722 19.74 -9.86 22.80
C LYS A 722 20.41 -10.48 24.02
N VAL A 723 21.32 -9.74 24.64
CA VAL A 723 21.98 -10.12 25.90
C VAL A 723 21.62 -9.08 26.95
N ASN A 724 20.93 -9.50 28.02
CA ASN A 724 20.54 -8.67 29.14
C ASN A 724 21.29 -9.12 30.41
N GLY A 725 22.36 -8.40 30.73
CA GLY A 725 23.26 -8.74 31.83
C GLY A 725 24.31 -9.75 31.41
N ILE A 726 25.57 -9.30 31.40
CA ILE A 726 26.73 -10.15 31.14
C ILE A 726 27.90 -9.79 32.04
N LYS A 727 28.48 -10.82 32.66
CA LYS A 727 29.79 -10.76 33.32
C LYS A 727 30.74 -11.74 32.63
N ALA A 728 31.76 -11.24 31.94
CA ALA A 728 32.77 -12.06 31.28
C ALA A 728 34.18 -11.68 31.75
N GLU A 729 34.92 -12.63 32.32
CA GLU A 729 36.25 -12.40 32.89
C GLU A 729 37.23 -13.55 32.53
N GLY A 730 38.54 -13.30 32.53
CA GLY A 730 39.54 -14.38 32.42
C GLY A 730 39.83 -14.89 31.00
N PHE A 731 39.56 -14.08 29.97
CA PHE A 731 39.85 -14.43 28.57
C PHE A 731 40.75 -13.41 27.88
N LYS A 732 41.37 -13.85 26.77
CA LYS A 732 42.13 -12.98 25.85
C LYS A 732 41.21 -12.18 24.92
N TYR A 733 40.19 -12.83 24.36
CA TYR A 733 39.19 -12.19 23.50
C TYR A 733 37.83 -12.17 24.21
N ILE A 734 37.26 -10.99 24.46
CA ILE A 734 35.96 -10.87 25.11
C ILE A 734 35.05 -9.98 24.27
N GLY A 735 33.90 -10.50 23.88
CA GLY A 735 32.80 -9.71 23.34
C GLY A 735 31.57 -9.86 24.21
N GLY A 736 30.69 -8.85 24.24
CA GLY A 736 29.39 -9.03 24.90
C GLY A 736 28.55 -10.13 24.25
N LEU A 737 28.67 -10.31 22.94
CA LEU A 737 27.99 -11.36 22.19
C LEU A 737 28.97 -12.45 21.72
N ILE A 738 30.11 -12.07 21.14
CA ILE A 738 31.07 -13.01 20.52
C ILE A 738 32.52 -12.66 20.86
N GLY A 739 33.29 -13.65 21.31
CA GLY A 739 34.70 -13.48 21.65
C GLY A 739 35.61 -13.28 20.42
N TYR A 740 35.75 -14.31 19.59
CA TYR A 740 36.72 -14.36 18.49
C TYR A 740 36.15 -14.94 17.19
N ASN A 741 36.45 -14.31 16.04
CA ASN A 741 36.10 -14.80 14.70
C ASN A 741 37.35 -14.96 13.81
N GLU A 742 37.65 -16.19 13.37
CA GLU A 742 38.80 -16.55 12.53
C GLU A 742 38.61 -16.33 11.02
N GLY A 743 37.98 -15.22 10.62
CA GLY A 743 37.91 -14.82 9.21
C GLY A 743 36.67 -15.30 8.45
N THR A 744 35.68 -15.85 9.15
CA THR A 744 34.37 -16.20 8.61
C THR A 744 33.56 -14.94 8.38
N THR A 745 32.81 -14.88 7.26
CA THR A 745 31.90 -13.76 7.00
C THR A 745 30.75 -13.81 8.00
N MET A 746 30.56 -12.75 8.78
CA MET A 746 29.52 -12.71 9.81
C MET A 746 28.65 -11.46 9.70
N ASN A 747 27.34 -11.64 9.60
CA ASN A 747 26.38 -10.54 9.54
C ASN A 747 25.58 -10.47 10.84
N LEU A 748 25.62 -9.33 11.52
CA LEU A 748 24.82 -9.04 12.70
C LEU A 748 23.76 -8.00 12.36
N THR A 749 22.51 -8.35 12.60
CA THR A 749 21.35 -7.48 12.40
C THR A 749 20.50 -7.44 13.66
N ASP A 750 20.08 -6.26 14.11
CA ASP A 750 19.14 -6.08 15.23
C ASP A 750 19.58 -6.75 16.57
N CYS A 751 20.88 -6.94 16.76
CA CYS A 751 21.43 -7.54 17.98
C CYS A 751 21.75 -6.49 19.05
N SER A 752 21.60 -6.84 20.33
CA SER A 752 21.90 -5.90 21.43
C SER A 752 22.62 -6.55 22.62
N VAL A 753 23.54 -5.82 23.23
CA VAL A 753 24.13 -6.15 24.54
C VAL A 753 23.79 -5.03 25.52
N ASN A 754 22.97 -5.31 26.51
CA ASN A 754 22.57 -4.37 27.54
C ASN A 754 23.05 -4.87 28.92
N GLY A 755 23.95 -4.13 29.55
CA GLY A 755 24.41 -4.43 30.89
C GLY A 755 23.34 -4.17 31.94
N THR A 756 23.35 -5.00 32.97
CA THR A 756 22.63 -4.84 34.24
C THR A 756 23.63 -4.56 35.38
N GLU A 757 23.17 -4.37 36.61
CA GLU A 757 24.04 -4.15 37.76
C GLU A 757 25.12 -5.25 37.88
N GLY A 758 26.40 -4.85 37.93
CA GLY A 758 27.54 -5.77 37.98
C GLY A 758 28.00 -6.32 36.62
N SER A 759 27.34 -5.97 35.52
CA SER A 759 27.77 -6.37 34.18
C SER A 759 29.12 -5.76 33.83
N CYS A 760 30.05 -6.60 33.38
CA CYS A 760 31.36 -6.16 32.93
C CYS A 760 32.01 -7.17 31.99
N LEU A 761 32.84 -6.64 31.08
CA LEU A 761 33.73 -7.41 30.24
C LEU A 761 35.16 -7.07 30.65
N ASN A 762 35.90 -8.04 31.19
CA ASN A 762 37.19 -7.80 31.83
C ASN A 762 38.24 -8.83 31.42
N SER A 763 39.17 -8.43 30.56
CA SER A 763 40.29 -9.30 30.20
C SER A 763 41.36 -9.25 31.30
N THR A 764 41.49 -10.32 32.08
CA THR A 764 42.45 -10.43 33.20
C THR A 764 43.60 -11.39 32.86
N LEU A 765 44.33 -11.13 31.77
CA LEU A 765 45.53 -11.89 31.47
C LEU A 765 46.69 -11.47 32.38
N ASN A 766 47.31 -12.46 33.01
CA ASN A 766 48.39 -12.30 33.98
C ASN A 766 49.70 -12.91 33.42
N ASP A 767 49.96 -12.71 32.12
CA ASP A 767 51.12 -13.29 31.45
C ASP A 767 52.15 -12.21 31.06
N SER A 768 53.40 -12.50 31.38
CA SER A 768 54.61 -11.75 31.04
C SER A 768 54.96 -11.76 29.54
N GLY A 769 54.16 -12.46 28.72
CA GLY A 769 54.27 -12.54 27.26
C GLY A 769 53.45 -11.46 26.51
N ASN A 770 53.80 -11.23 25.25
CA ASN A 770 53.24 -10.22 24.32
C ASN A 770 51.72 -10.37 23.99
N TYR A 771 50.95 -11.14 24.76
CA TYR A 771 49.56 -11.47 24.47
C TYR A 771 48.62 -10.38 24.99
N LYS A 772 47.94 -9.69 24.07
CA LYS A 772 47.13 -8.50 24.33
C LYS A 772 45.66 -8.89 24.48
N GLY A 773 44.96 -8.26 25.44
CA GLY A 773 43.52 -8.39 25.59
C GLY A 773 42.78 -7.64 24.47
N HIS A 774 41.73 -8.27 23.93
CA HIS A 774 40.84 -7.73 22.91
C HIS A 774 39.41 -7.73 23.47
N VAL A 775 38.90 -6.58 23.88
CA VAL A 775 37.62 -6.48 24.59
C VAL A 775 36.67 -5.54 23.87
N GLY A 776 35.49 -6.01 23.49
CA GLY A 776 34.48 -5.20 22.82
C GLY A 776 33.08 -5.38 23.38
N GLY A 777 32.28 -4.31 23.34
CA GLY A 777 30.90 -4.36 23.85
C GLY A 777 30.02 -5.37 23.12
N LEU A 778 30.21 -5.54 21.81
CA LEU A 778 29.54 -6.56 21.01
C LEU A 778 30.49 -7.71 20.66
N LEU A 779 31.69 -7.37 20.16
CA LEU A 779 32.64 -8.33 19.57
C LEU A 779 34.07 -8.11 20.09
N GLY A 780 34.75 -9.16 20.52
CA GLY A 780 36.15 -9.06 20.98
C GLY A 780 37.13 -8.78 19.84
N LEU A 781 37.28 -9.73 18.91
CA LEU A 781 38.04 -9.55 17.67
C LEU A 781 37.24 -10.01 16.46
N TRP A 782 37.23 -9.18 15.42
CA TRP A 782 36.40 -9.41 14.26
C TRP A 782 37.08 -9.12 12.91
N ASN A 783 37.05 -10.14 12.04
CA ASN A 783 37.75 -10.15 10.76
C ASN A 783 36.91 -9.67 9.56
N LYS A 784 35.68 -10.18 9.38
CA LYS A 784 34.88 -9.98 8.16
C LYS A 784 33.36 -9.97 8.40
N GLY A 785 32.65 -9.06 7.74
CA GLY A 785 31.18 -9.02 7.68
C GLY A 785 30.57 -7.65 8.05
N ASN A 786 29.30 -7.62 8.47
CA ASN A 786 28.52 -6.38 8.62
C ASN A 786 27.81 -6.27 9.98
N ILE A 787 27.76 -5.05 10.55
CA ILE A 787 26.87 -4.67 11.67
C ILE A 787 25.77 -3.76 11.14
N THR A 788 24.52 -4.14 11.36
CA THR A 788 23.36 -3.33 11.02
C THR A 788 22.42 -3.26 12.21
N ASN A 789 22.08 -2.04 12.62
CA ASN A 789 21.12 -1.74 13.68
C ASN A 789 21.41 -2.46 15.01
N CYS A 790 22.68 -2.60 15.38
CA CYS A 790 23.04 -3.23 16.66
C CYS A 790 23.28 -2.22 17.78
N GLU A 791 23.22 -2.68 19.03
CA GLU A 791 23.26 -1.79 20.18
C GLU A 791 24.11 -2.33 21.35
N VAL A 792 24.86 -1.45 22.02
CA VAL A 792 25.57 -1.75 23.27
C VAL A 792 25.21 -0.69 24.32
N LYS A 793 24.72 -1.14 25.48
CA LYS A 793 24.24 -0.24 26.55
C LYS A 793 24.75 -0.64 27.93
N ASN A 794 24.89 0.35 28.81
CA ASN A 794 25.02 0.16 30.26
C ASN A 794 26.13 -0.81 30.68
N LEU A 795 27.25 -0.80 29.96
CA LEU A 795 28.29 -1.83 30.08
C LEU A 795 29.63 -1.23 30.50
N ALA A 796 30.30 -1.90 31.43
CA ALA A 796 31.68 -1.59 31.80
C ALA A 796 32.64 -2.52 31.05
N ILE A 797 33.52 -1.94 30.24
CA ILE A 797 34.56 -2.64 29.50
C ILE A 797 35.89 -2.31 30.13
N LYS A 798 36.64 -3.33 30.52
CA LYS A 798 37.94 -3.20 31.18
C LYS A 798 38.99 -4.05 30.47
N HIS A 799 40.12 -3.43 30.17
CA HIS A 799 41.37 -4.14 29.99
C HIS A 799 42.03 -4.36 31.37
N GLY A 800 42.79 -5.45 31.53
CA GLY A 800 43.41 -5.86 32.81
C GLY A 800 44.31 -4.83 33.51
N THR A 801 44.88 -5.25 34.66
CA THR A 801 45.44 -4.42 35.76
C THR A 801 46.38 -3.27 35.36
N ASP A 802 46.30 -2.20 36.18
CA ASP A 802 46.82 -0.82 36.11
C ASP A 802 48.27 -0.50 35.65
N ASP A 803 49.05 -1.44 35.12
CA ASP A 803 50.45 -1.18 34.72
C ASP A 803 50.67 -1.32 33.20
N MET A 804 50.24 -0.31 32.43
CA MET A 804 50.19 -0.38 30.96
C MET A 804 50.58 0.96 30.29
N THR A 805 51.88 1.24 30.19
CA THR A 805 52.41 2.39 29.39
C THR A 805 52.67 2.03 27.91
N GLY A 806 52.19 0.87 27.44
CA GLY A 806 52.41 0.36 26.08
C GLY A 806 51.22 0.54 25.13
N SER A 807 51.48 1.00 23.91
CA SER A 807 50.53 1.33 22.83
C SER A 807 49.84 0.14 22.16
N SER A 808 49.43 -0.90 22.91
CA SER A 808 49.12 -2.20 22.29
C SER A 808 47.89 -2.99 22.76
N ASN A 809 47.13 -2.55 23.75
CA ASN A 809 45.90 -3.24 24.17
C ASN A 809 44.68 -2.72 23.42
N ARG A 810 43.68 -3.58 23.12
CA ARG A 810 42.60 -3.26 22.18
C ARG A 810 41.21 -3.37 22.82
N ALA A 811 40.79 -2.33 23.54
CA ALA A 811 39.45 -2.20 24.11
C ALA A 811 38.60 -1.20 23.32
N GLY A 812 37.37 -1.56 22.98
CA GLY A 812 36.44 -0.70 22.24
C GLY A 812 34.99 -0.84 22.70
N ALA A 813 34.24 0.25 22.68
CA ALA A 813 32.86 0.27 23.14
C ALA A 813 31.92 -0.62 22.30
N LEU A 814 32.23 -0.81 21.01
CA LEU A 814 31.49 -1.69 20.10
C LEU A 814 32.29 -2.94 19.74
N VAL A 815 33.52 -2.75 19.23
CA VAL A 815 34.40 -3.86 18.81
C VAL A 815 35.79 -3.67 19.40
N GLY A 816 36.34 -4.70 20.04
CA GLY A 816 37.70 -4.64 20.59
C GLY A 816 38.74 -4.50 19.49
N THR A 817 38.72 -5.35 18.47
CA THR A 817 39.60 -5.27 17.30
C THR A 817 38.86 -5.49 16.00
N LYS A 818 38.93 -4.48 15.12
CA LYS A 818 38.34 -4.49 13.78
C LYS A 818 39.42 -4.69 12.70
N TYR A 819 39.12 -5.51 11.69
CA TYR A 819 39.89 -5.61 10.44
C TYR A 819 39.15 -4.94 9.26
N SER A 820 39.85 -4.76 8.14
CA SER A 820 39.32 -4.08 6.94
C SER A 820 38.11 -4.77 6.28
N GLY A 821 37.88 -6.05 6.54
CA GLY A 821 36.74 -6.80 5.99
C GLY A 821 35.42 -6.56 6.73
N VAL A 822 35.43 -5.72 7.76
CA VAL A 822 34.26 -5.39 8.59
C VAL A 822 33.67 -4.04 8.19
N THR A 823 32.34 -3.98 8.04
CA THR A 823 31.58 -2.75 7.80
C THR A 823 30.58 -2.50 8.92
N VAL A 824 30.44 -1.26 9.36
CA VAL A 824 29.35 -0.84 10.25
C VAL A 824 28.37 0.02 9.45
N THR A 825 27.16 -0.49 9.25
CA THR A 825 26.07 0.23 8.57
C THR A 825 25.31 1.13 9.54
N SER A 826 24.98 0.60 10.73
CA SER A 826 24.37 1.36 11.81
C SER A 826 24.56 0.67 13.15
N ALA A 827 24.88 1.44 14.20
CA ALA A 827 24.89 0.94 15.58
C ALA A 827 24.65 2.06 16.60
N THR A 828 24.29 1.70 17.83
CA THR A 828 24.14 2.62 18.97
C THR A 828 25.01 2.17 20.15
N VAL A 829 25.69 3.12 20.78
CA VAL A 829 26.44 2.93 22.04
C VAL A 829 25.91 3.93 23.06
N GLU A 830 25.41 3.46 24.21
CA GLU A 830 24.81 4.31 25.25
C GLU A 830 25.32 3.93 26.64
N ASN A 831 25.77 4.92 27.42
CA ASN A 831 26.23 4.67 28.81
C ASN A 831 27.24 3.50 28.93
N VAL A 832 28.19 3.44 27.99
CA VAL A 832 29.28 2.44 28.01
C VAL A 832 30.55 3.12 28.53
N THR A 833 31.25 2.46 29.45
CA THR A 833 32.57 2.89 29.90
C THR A 833 33.63 1.95 29.36
N VAL A 834 34.72 2.51 28.85
CA VAL A 834 35.94 1.80 28.44
C VAL A 834 37.04 2.27 29.37
N ASP A 835 37.57 1.35 30.18
CA ASP A 835 38.62 1.59 31.18
C ASP A 835 38.28 2.73 32.16
N GLY A 836 37.01 2.77 32.56
CA GLY A 836 36.50 3.76 33.51
C GLY A 836 36.20 5.14 32.91
N ALA A 837 36.43 5.35 31.60
CA ALA A 837 36.03 6.56 30.89
C ALA A 837 34.80 6.31 30.02
N ASN A 838 33.93 7.31 29.88
CA ASN A 838 32.78 7.21 28.98
C ASN A 838 33.22 7.03 27.53
N ALA A 839 32.48 6.21 26.78
CA ALA A 839 32.75 5.96 25.38
C ALA A 839 32.69 7.25 24.55
N THR A 840 33.63 7.37 23.63
CA THR A 840 33.72 8.46 22.65
C THR A 840 33.91 7.86 21.26
N THR A 841 33.82 8.69 20.22
CA THR A 841 34.10 8.25 18.84
C THR A 841 35.50 7.62 18.69
N ALA A 842 36.47 8.04 19.50
CA ALA A 842 37.83 7.51 19.50
C ALA A 842 37.95 6.13 20.19
N SER A 843 36.98 5.76 21.04
CA SER A 843 36.98 4.51 21.80
C SER A 843 35.93 3.50 21.34
N LEU A 844 35.24 3.74 20.21
CA LEU A 844 34.28 2.78 19.63
C LEU A 844 34.97 1.47 19.23
N PHE A 845 36.20 1.59 18.73
CA PHE A 845 37.04 0.50 18.25
C PHE A 845 38.37 0.55 19.00
N GLY A 846 38.88 -0.60 19.47
CA GLY A 846 40.19 -0.61 20.11
C GLY A 846 41.33 -0.24 19.15
N PRO A 847 42.47 0.25 19.66
CA PRO A 847 43.55 0.81 18.84
C PRO A 847 44.16 -0.20 17.87
N ASN A 848 43.70 -0.11 16.62
CA ASN A 848 44.30 -0.64 15.41
C ASN A 848 44.01 0.35 14.27
N ALA A 849 44.51 1.58 14.44
CA ALA A 849 44.03 2.79 13.76
C ALA A 849 44.15 2.81 12.22
N SER A 850 44.86 1.86 11.61
CA SER A 850 45.04 1.79 10.15
C SER A 850 43.92 1.05 9.40
N GLN A 851 42.93 0.47 10.09
CA GLN A 851 41.89 -0.38 9.46
C GLN A 851 40.44 0.02 9.79
N VAL A 852 40.23 1.16 10.45
CA VAL A 852 38.89 1.69 10.77
C VAL A 852 38.61 2.89 9.87
N SER A 853 37.55 2.83 9.07
CA SER A 853 37.14 3.94 8.20
C SER A 853 36.41 5.02 9.02
N ASP A 854 36.45 6.28 8.57
CA ASP A 854 35.66 7.34 9.20
C ASP A 854 34.16 7.13 9.02
N SER A 855 33.74 6.48 7.91
CA SER A 855 32.35 6.06 7.70
C SER A 855 31.87 5.07 8.76
N ASP A 856 32.70 4.11 9.17
CA ASP A 856 32.31 3.15 10.22
C ASP A 856 32.06 3.87 11.55
N LYS A 857 32.80 4.93 11.85
CA LYS A 857 32.63 5.73 13.08
C LYS A 857 31.39 6.61 13.01
N SER A 858 31.13 7.25 11.87
CA SER A 858 29.97 8.13 11.69
C SER A 858 28.64 7.37 11.70
N ASN A 859 28.68 6.08 11.36
CA ASN A 859 27.51 5.20 11.38
C ASN A 859 27.15 4.70 12.80
N VAL A 860 27.92 5.09 13.83
CA VAL A 860 27.61 4.77 15.23
C VAL A 860 27.09 6.01 15.94
N THR A 861 25.90 5.90 16.53
CA THR A 861 25.33 6.93 17.39
C THR A 861 25.79 6.71 18.84
N ILE A 862 26.38 7.73 19.48
CA ILE A 862 26.75 7.70 20.90
C ILE A 862 25.71 8.50 21.68
N LYS A 863 25.14 7.93 22.74
CA LYS A 863 24.13 8.55 23.61
C LYS A 863 24.58 8.64 25.06
#